data_AF-A0A239ADK8-F1
#
_entry.id   AF-A0A239ADK8-F1
#
_cell.length_a   1.000
_cell.length_b   1.000
_cell.length_c   1.000
_cell.angle_alpha   90.00
_cell.angle_beta   90.00
_cell.angle_gamma   90.00
#
_symmetry.space_group_name_H-M   'P 1'
#
loop_
_entity.id
_entity.type
_entity.pdbx_description
1 polymer ?
#
loop_
_entity_poly.entity_id
_entity_poly.type
_entity_poly.pdbx_seq_one_letter_code
_entity_poly.pdbx_strand_id
1 'polypeptide(L)'
;MSEILPSGEPAVRVLHGFVSRDGGLNLWAEDGAPGALAKGGRGVPWHPSAVPATELPAGERREPALLTLPSTGAGPLPSPQVGVPPRRGVRRPRVWRVPAVGVPFVDADLAAEFDGRVAPAVRWLIELCGFAASLVRRGRVLPGVRLDGPRPAAHWRPVLIGADAARHATLLDRMPPACRAETASGAEARPVRPGDSTAEVAGAGELLTAALERLVDGLARTRLAEAGVTLAGDGWLAALTGEPGFDAPHDELDELIRALDAWFAQAARGAEVRVCFRLSDPREHEPVMPGEVPLPNDAWRLEFLLQAADEPSVLVPAADVWRDRFAPLRRWTAHPQERLLAGLGRAARLYPALGDALREAHPVEMILDTEGAHGFLSHAAVLAEAGHGVLLPSWWQRGSGLGLSLRVRTPEPIAHVLRDRTAGLRDLVDYEWGLALGGRSLTSDDLADLSRAKVPLVKLRGRWVFLDPERLAAGLAFLSRGGGTMTAGDALRVTRLLPPEDLPLPVTDARGTGWLGDLLSGELDERLELIDPPAGLTGVLKPYQTRGFSWLVFMDSLGLGACLADDMGLGKTVQLLALLLHRRDGPALLVCPLSVLGNWQREAERFAPGLRVRVLHGADRADPASLSVGADLVLTTYATAVRDADALAAIDWDRVVLDEAQHIKNSAGAAARAVRRFPARNRIALTGTPVENRLAELWSILDFVNPGLLASAHTFRARFAVPIERYEDEEAAARLRQATRPFLLRRTKADPGIAGDLPSKRHVRHLCGMTTEQVSLYRAVLDELLERLAEPGETRRKGLVLAAMTKLKQVCVHPALLLKDASPLPGRSGKIDRLEEIVDRALGAGESVLCFTQFARFGGMLAPHLAARFGVRVPFLHGGTPRGARDTMVDEFQRARRPGVFLLSLKAGGTGLNLTAANHVVHVDRWWNPATEAQASDRAFRIGQRRDVQVHTLLCLGTLEERIDRLLADKGVLAERVVGSGEGWLTALSTSELRDLVALAPEAIVD
;
A
#
# COMPACT_ATOMS: atom_id res chain seq x y z
N MET A 1 -5.99 27.09 -46.84
CA MET A 1 -6.41 25.79 -46.28
C MET A 1 -5.50 25.54 -45.07
N SER A 2 -5.61 26.20 -43.92
CA SER A 2 -6.79 26.45 -43.07
C SER A 2 -7.59 25.17 -42.78
N GLU A 3 -6.98 24.25 -42.03
CA GLU A 3 -7.73 23.34 -41.17
C GLU A 3 -7.67 23.87 -39.73
N ILE A 4 -8.85 24.27 -39.27
CA ILE A 4 -9.17 24.72 -37.92
C ILE A 4 -9.22 23.47 -37.04
N LEU A 5 -8.27 23.31 -36.13
CA LEU A 5 -8.41 22.42 -34.98
C LEU A 5 -9.38 23.07 -33.98
N PRO A 6 -10.24 22.30 -33.30
CA PRO A 6 -11.29 22.84 -32.46
C PRO A 6 -10.69 23.60 -31.26
N SER A 7 -11.06 24.88 -31.15
CA SER A 7 -10.86 25.71 -29.96
C SER A 7 -11.72 25.18 -28.80
N GLY A 8 -11.12 24.87 -27.66
CA GLY A 8 -11.90 24.59 -26.45
C GLY A 8 -11.24 23.93 -25.23
N GLU A 9 -9.98 23.47 -25.28
CA GLU A 9 -9.29 23.04 -24.04
C GLU A 9 -8.51 24.20 -23.42
N PRO A 10 -8.66 24.48 -22.09
CA PRO A 10 -7.89 25.50 -21.43
C PRO A 10 -6.39 25.17 -21.52
N ALA A 11 -5.58 26.17 -21.86
CA ALA A 11 -4.13 26.01 -21.96
C ALA A 11 -3.58 25.55 -20.60
N VAL A 12 -2.96 24.37 -20.58
CA VAL A 12 -2.47 23.75 -19.35
C VAL A 12 -1.16 24.43 -18.93
N ARG A 13 -1.19 25.10 -17.78
CA ARG A 13 -0.01 25.70 -17.14
C ARG A 13 0.71 24.69 -16.24
N VAL A 14 2.03 24.80 -16.14
CA VAL A 14 2.85 23.93 -15.30
C VAL A 14 3.83 24.75 -14.46
N LEU A 15 3.80 24.57 -13.14
CA LEU A 15 4.74 25.16 -12.20
C LEU A 15 5.98 24.28 -12.03
N HIS A 16 7.15 24.89 -12.20
CA HIS A 16 8.47 24.30 -12.05
C HIS A 16 9.22 24.97 -10.90
N GLY A 17 10.26 24.28 -10.39
CA GLY A 17 11.11 24.81 -9.34
C GLY A 17 12.58 24.47 -9.57
N PHE A 18 13.46 25.32 -9.05
CA PHE A 18 14.90 25.10 -9.06
C PHE A 18 15.60 25.70 -7.84
N VAL A 19 16.80 25.19 -7.58
CA VAL A 19 17.66 25.62 -6.48
C VAL A 19 18.79 26.47 -7.06
N SER A 20 19.00 27.65 -6.49
CA SER A 20 20.11 28.53 -6.83
C SER A 20 21.41 28.08 -6.17
N ARG A 21 22.55 28.56 -6.68
CA ARG A 21 23.88 28.19 -6.14
C ARG A 21 24.06 28.52 -4.66
N ASP A 22 23.36 29.54 -4.18
CA ASP A 22 23.32 29.97 -2.78
C ASP A 22 22.29 29.19 -1.92
N GLY A 23 21.68 28.14 -2.48
CA GLY A 23 20.63 27.35 -1.83
C GLY A 23 19.23 27.98 -1.90
N GLY A 24 19.05 29.12 -2.57
CA GLY A 24 17.74 29.76 -2.72
C GLY A 24 16.75 28.89 -3.50
N LEU A 25 15.51 28.80 -3.02
CA LEU A 25 14.44 28.09 -3.73
C LEU A 25 13.71 29.04 -4.67
N ASN A 26 13.46 28.59 -5.90
CA ASN A 26 12.88 29.43 -6.93
C ASN A 26 11.80 28.71 -7.71
N LEU A 27 10.79 29.45 -8.13
CA LEU A 27 9.66 28.96 -8.93
C LEU A 27 9.59 29.70 -10.26
N TRP A 28 9.22 28.98 -11.31
CA TRP A 28 8.88 29.53 -12.63
C TRP A 28 7.78 28.66 -13.26
N ALA A 29 7.08 29.14 -14.29
CA ALA A 29 6.02 28.36 -14.91
C ALA A 29 6.05 28.38 -16.45
N GLU A 30 5.50 27.33 -17.04
CA GLU A 30 5.32 27.12 -18.46
C GLU A 30 3.83 27.11 -18.84
N ASP A 31 3.45 27.77 -19.94
CA ASP A 31 2.12 27.75 -20.55
C ASP A 31 2.15 26.99 -21.89
N GLY A 32 1.15 26.13 -22.11
CA GLY A 32 0.98 25.37 -23.35
C GLY A 32 0.69 26.21 -24.58
N ALA A 33 0.25 27.47 -24.42
CA ALA A 33 0.16 28.45 -25.49
C ALA A 33 1.44 29.32 -25.53
N PRO A 34 2.10 29.50 -26.70
CA PRO A 34 3.25 30.38 -26.79
C PRO A 34 2.87 31.82 -26.41
N GLY A 35 3.54 32.38 -25.41
CA GLY A 35 3.29 33.71 -24.86
C GLY A 35 3.97 34.83 -25.64
N ALA A 36 3.50 36.07 -25.44
CA ALA A 36 3.92 37.28 -26.14
C ALA A 36 5.36 37.77 -25.82
N LEU A 37 6.09 37.10 -24.92
CA LEU A 37 7.48 37.44 -24.51
C LEU A 37 8.53 37.24 -25.63
N ALA A 38 8.11 36.78 -26.82
CA ALA A 38 8.95 36.34 -27.93
C ALA A 38 9.66 37.43 -28.74
N LYS A 39 9.67 38.70 -28.31
CA LYS A 39 10.30 39.79 -29.08
C LYS A 39 11.24 40.65 -28.23
N GLY A 40 12.56 40.44 -28.36
CA GLY A 40 13.53 41.48 -28.01
C GLY A 40 14.98 41.04 -27.73
N GLY A 41 15.93 41.65 -28.46
CA GLY A 41 17.30 41.95 -28.00
C GLY A 41 18.44 40.99 -28.43
N ARG A 42 19.64 41.55 -28.71
CA ARG A 42 20.90 40.77 -28.82
C ARG A 42 21.22 40.17 -27.44
N GLY A 43 21.17 38.84 -27.30
CA GLY A 43 21.44 38.12 -26.04
C GLY A 43 20.81 36.71 -25.99
N VAL A 44 20.79 36.09 -24.80
CA VAL A 44 20.12 34.80 -24.56
C VAL A 44 18.60 34.97 -24.72
N PRO A 45 17.92 34.11 -25.52
CA PRO A 45 16.49 34.26 -25.80
C PRO A 45 15.61 33.93 -24.59
N TRP A 46 14.45 34.59 -24.51
CA TRP A 46 13.38 34.24 -23.58
C TRP A 46 12.77 32.89 -23.91
N HIS A 47 12.43 32.12 -22.88
CA HIS A 47 11.67 30.89 -23.05
C HIS A 47 10.26 31.24 -23.60
N PRO A 48 9.87 30.74 -24.79
CA PRO A 48 8.68 31.17 -25.52
C PRO A 48 7.36 30.81 -24.82
N SER A 49 7.41 29.84 -23.92
CA SER A 49 6.27 29.38 -23.12
C SER A 49 6.36 29.80 -21.67
N ALA A 50 7.33 30.65 -21.28
CA ALA A 50 7.42 31.07 -19.88
C ALA A 50 6.31 32.05 -19.50
N VAL A 51 5.77 31.87 -18.30
CA VAL A 51 4.76 32.73 -17.69
C VAL A 51 5.43 33.93 -17.01
N PRO A 52 4.86 35.15 -17.08
CA PRO A 52 5.37 36.31 -16.35
C PRO A 52 5.43 36.10 -14.83
N ALA A 53 6.41 36.71 -14.16
CA ALA A 53 6.59 36.54 -12.71
C ALA A 53 5.40 37.05 -11.87
N THR A 54 4.55 37.92 -12.42
CA THR A 54 3.32 38.41 -11.77
C THR A 54 2.21 37.36 -11.67
N GLU A 55 2.30 36.28 -12.44
CA GLU A 55 1.34 35.17 -12.44
C GLU A 55 1.90 33.92 -11.73
N LEU A 56 3.04 34.05 -11.04
CA LEU A 56 3.61 33.02 -10.18
C LEU A 56 3.11 33.19 -8.74
N PRO A 57 3.20 32.12 -7.89
CA PRO A 57 2.91 32.22 -6.47
C PRO A 57 3.68 33.35 -5.78
N ALA A 58 3.17 33.83 -4.65
CA ALA A 58 3.77 34.94 -3.93
C ALA A 58 5.24 34.64 -3.55
N GLY A 59 6.14 35.56 -3.89
CA GLY A 59 7.57 35.39 -3.68
C GLY A 59 8.36 36.67 -3.96
N GLU A 60 9.65 36.65 -3.61
CA GLU A 60 10.58 37.74 -3.85
C GLU A 60 10.89 37.84 -5.35
N ARG A 61 10.69 39.03 -5.92
CA ARG A 61 10.99 39.26 -7.33
C ARG A 61 12.49 39.30 -7.53
N ARG A 62 12.98 38.47 -8.45
CA ARG A 62 14.39 38.42 -8.84
C ARG A 62 14.59 38.73 -10.31
N GLU A 63 15.84 38.98 -10.69
CA GLU A 63 16.21 39.04 -12.10
C GLU A 63 15.88 37.70 -12.80
N PRO A 64 15.49 37.74 -14.09
CA PRO A 64 15.18 36.53 -14.85
C PRO A 64 16.32 35.51 -14.81
N ALA A 65 16.01 34.29 -14.42
CA ALA A 65 16.99 33.21 -14.30
C ALA A 65 17.40 32.67 -15.67
N LEU A 66 18.68 32.26 -15.78
CA LEU A 66 19.20 31.57 -16.95
C LEU A 66 19.18 30.07 -16.69
N LEU A 67 18.25 29.36 -17.33
CA LEU A 67 18.09 27.91 -17.16
C LEU A 67 18.56 27.15 -18.40
N THR A 68 19.36 26.11 -18.19
CA THR A 68 19.74 25.15 -19.22
C THR A 68 18.64 24.11 -19.38
N LEU A 69 17.83 24.23 -20.43
CA LEU A 69 16.64 23.40 -20.65
C LEU A 69 16.75 22.53 -21.91
N PRO A 70 16.14 21.33 -21.93
CA PRO A 70 16.11 20.45 -23.11
C PRO A 70 15.49 21.15 -24.32
N SER A 71 16.22 21.21 -25.43
CA SER A 71 15.80 21.96 -26.63
C SER A 71 16.09 21.19 -27.92
N THR A 72 15.43 21.58 -29.01
CA THR A 72 15.77 21.16 -30.38
C THR A 72 16.18 22.36 -31.22
N GLY A 73 16.52 22.14 -32.50
CA GLY A 73 16.79 23.24 -33.45
C GLY A 73 15.60 24.20 -33.60
N ALA A 74 14.38 23.77 -33.28
CA ALA A 74 13.15 24.56 -33.36
C ALA A 74 12.74 25.25 -32.04
N GLY A 75 13.55 25.16 -30.97
CA GLY A 75 13.29 25.79 -29.66
C GLY A 75 13.18 24.80 -28.50
N PRO A 76 12.70 25.22 -27.31
CA PRO A 76 12.67 24.35 -26.14
C PRO A 76 11.63 23.25 -26.28
N LEU A 77 11.89 22.11 -25.63
CA LEU A 77 10.93 21.02 -25.53
C LEU A 77 9.89 21.36 -24.46
N PRO A 78 8.58 21.23 -24.76
CA PRO A 78 7.56 21.47 -23.76
C PRO A 78 7.61 20.41 -22.66
N SER A 79 7.30 20.80 -21.44
CA SER A 79 7.24 19.86 -20.32
C SER A 79 6.13 18.83 -20.55
N PRO A 80 6.33 17.53 -20.23
CA PRO A 80 5.30 16.50 -20.46
C PRO A 80 3.95 16.80 -19.81
N GLN A 81 3.96 17.54 -18.69
CA GLN A 81 2.77 17.94 -17.94
C GLN A 81 1.91 18.96 -18.69
N VAL A 82 2.48 19.70 -19.65
CA VAL A 82 1.77 20.67 -20.49
C VAL A 82 0.83 19.96 -21.48
N GLY A 83 1.10 18.68 -21.80
CA GLY A 83 0.26 17.90 -22.72
C GLY A 83 0.49 18.20 -24.21
N VAL A 84 1.46 19.05 -24.55
CA VAL A 84 1.84 19.37 -25.94
C VAL A 84 2.85 18.33 -26.45
N PRO A 85 2.68 17.77 -27.66
CA PRO A 85 3.62 16.81 -28.23
C PRO A 85 5.03 17.41 -28.38
N PRO A 86 6.10 16.63 -28.11
CA PRO A 86 7.47 17.14 -28.15
C PRO A 86 7.88 17.52 -29.58
N ARG A 87 8.64 18.62 -29.71
CA ARG A 87 9.18 19.07 -31.00
C ARG A 87 10.14 18.01 -31.58
N ARG A 88 10.03 17.75 -32.89
CA ARG A 88 10.95 16.83 -33.61
C ARG A 88 12.35 17.46 -33.74
N GLY A 89 13.40 16.64 -33.67
CA GLY A 89 14.79 17.06 -33.87
C GLY A 89 15.77 16.50 -32.83
N VAL A 90 17.07 16.74 -33.06
CA VAL A 90 18.14 16.34 -32.12
C VAL A 90 18.02 17.15 -30.84
N ARG A 91 17.96 16.44 -29.70
CA ARG A 91 17.83 17.05 -28.38
C ARG A 91 19.19 17.52 -27.88
N ARG A 92 19.29 18.79 -27.51
CA ARG A 92 20.49 19.38 -26.88
C ARG A 92 20.07 20.37 -25.80
N PRO A 93 20.80 20.44 -24.67
CA PRO A 93 20.60 21.49 -23.68
C PRO A 93 20.90 22.87 -24.30
N ARG A 94 20.05 23.86 -24.04
CA ARG A 94 20.27 25.27 -24.41
C ARG A 94 19.84 26.16 -23.27
N VAL A 95 20.53 27.30 -23.13
CA VAL A 95 20.21 28.30 -22.10
C VAL A 95 19.02 29.14 -22.55
N TRP A 96 18.06 29.32 -21.66
CA TRP A 96 16.89 30.17 -21.83
C TRP A 96 16.73 31.11 -20.65
N ARG A 97 16.25 32.32 -20.93
CA ARG A 97 15.86 33.28 -19.90
C ARG A 97 14.41 33.04 -19.49
N VAL A 98 14.16 32.84 -18.20
CA VAL A 98 12.82 32.63 -17.62
C VAL A 98 12.54 33.65 -16.51
N PRO A 99 11.32 34.21 -16.42
CA PRO A 99 10.87 34.88 -15.20
C PRO A 99 10.81 33.86 -14.06
N ALA A 100 11.33 34.23 -12.89
CA ALA A 100 11.30 33.39 -11.70
C ALA A 100 11.04 34.25 -10.46
N VAL A 101 10.47 33.64 -9.43
CA VAL A 101 10.32 34.22 -8.08
C VAL A 101 11.10 33.38 -7.08
N GLY A 102 11.80 34.04 -6.17
CA GLY A 102 12.44 33.40 -5.03
C GLY A 102 11.43 33.18 -3.91
N VAL A 103 11.44 32.02 -3.28
CA VAL A 103 10.51 31.69 -2.18
C VAL A 103 11.30 31.15 -0.99
N PRO A 104 10.95 31.54 0.24
CA PRO A 104 11.68 31.09 1.43
C PRO A 104 11.35 29.63 1.79
N PHE A 105 10.17 29.15 1.42
CA PHE A 105 9.67 27.81 1.72
C PHE A 105 8.65 27.39 0.67
N VAL A 106 8.56 26.08 0.38
CA VAL A 106 7.58 25.52 -0.58
C VAL A 106 6.79 24.41 0.11
N ASP A 107 5.47 24.58 0.23
CA ASP A 107 4.56 23.58 0.75
C ASP A 107 3.44 23.26 -0.26
N ALA A 108 2.50 22.41 0.16
CA ALA A 108 1.37 22.01 -0.68
C ALA A 108 0.40 23.17 -0.93
N ASP A 109 0.29 24.12 0.00
CA ASP A 109 -0.65 25.23 -0.07
C ASP A 109 -0.14 26.30 -1.06
N LEU A 110 1.14 26.68 -0.96
CA LEU A 110 1.80 27.56 -1.93
C LEU A 110 1.78 26.97 -3.35
N ALA A 111 1.94 25.64 -3.46
CA ALA A 111 1.82 24.97 -4.76
C ALA A 111 0.39 24.92 -5.29
N ALA A 112 -0.62 24.98 -4.40
CA ALA A 112 -2.04 25.01 -4.74
C ALA A 112 -2.55 26.42 -5.10
N GLU A 113 -1.86 27.48 -4.66
CA GLU A 113 -2.12 28.86 -5.12
C GLU A 113 -1.96 29.03 -6.64
N PHE A 114 -1.16 28.16 -7.27
CA PHE A 114 -0.94 28.18 -8.70
C PHE A 114 -2.07 27.46 -9.46
N ASP A 115 -2.79 28.19 -10.30
CA ASP A 115 -3.82 27.64 -11.20
C ASP A 115 -3.18 26.85 -12.37
N GLY A 116 -2.74 25.63 -12.07
CA GLY A 116 -2.09 24.75 -13.02
C GLY A 116 -1.57 23.43 -12.43
N ARG A 117 -0.79 22.71 -13.22
CA ARG A 117 -0.17 21.43 -12.79
C ARG A 117 1.18 21.69 -12.13
N VAL A 118 1.56 20.83 -11.20
CA VAL A 118 2.85 20.93 -10.50
C VAL A 118 3.85 19.92 -11.07
N ALA A 119 5.03 20.40 -11.48
CA ALA A 119 6.10 19.57 -12.01
C ALA A 119 6.80 18.73 -10.90
N PRO A 120 7.49 17.63 -11.25
CA PRO A 120 8.25 16.82 -10.28
C PRO A 120 9.26 17.62 -9.45
N ALA A 121 9.84 18.66 -10.02
CA ALA A 121 10.78 19.54 -9.34
C ALA A 121 10.17 20.23 -8.12
N VAL A 122 8.94 20.75 -8.23
CA VAL A 122 8.25 21.40 -7.11
C VAL A 122 7.83 20.38 -6.05
N ARG A 123 7.40 19.18 -6.44
CA ARG A 123 7.09 18.10 -5.49
C ARG A 123 8.33 17.69 -4.67
N TRP A 124 9.49 17.65 -5.32
CA TRP A 124 10.76 17.41 -4.65
C TRP A 124 11.12 18.56 -3.69
N LEU A 125 10.89 19.82 -4.07
CA LEU A 125 11.08 20.97 -3.18
C LEU A 125 10.19 20.91 -1.93
N ILE A 126 8.92 20.48 -2.07
CA ILE A 126 8.02 20.27 -0.93
C ILE A 126 8.58 19.20 0.02
N GLU A 127 9.11 18.11 -0.52
CA GLU A 127 9.71 17.04 0.29
C GLU A 127 10.98 17.52 1.02
N LEU A 128 11.82 18.32 0.35
CA LEU A 128 13.00 18.95 0.94
C LEU A 128 12.62 19.91 2.08
N CYS A 129 11.63 20.78 1.84
CA CYS A 129 11.11 21.74 2.83
C CYS A 129 10.54 21.01 4.06
N GLY A 130 9.76 19.95 3.85
CA GLY A 130 9.24 19.11 4.93
C GLY A 130 10.34 18.37 5.71
N PHE A 131 11.43 17.97 5.03
CA PHE A 131 12.59 17.38 5.70
C PHE A 131 13.33 18.40 6.57
N ALA A 132 13.61 19.60 6.05
CA ALA A 132 14.24 20.69 6.80
C ALA A 132 13.42 21.08 8.05
N ALA A 133 12.10 21.25 7.89
CA ALA A 133 11.19 21.56 8.99
C ALA A 133 11.20 20.47 10.09
N SER A 134 11.32 19.21 9.69
CA SER A 134 11.45 18.08 10.62
C SER A 134 12.78 18.09 11.39
N LEU A 135 13.89 18.47 10.76
CA LEU A 135 15.18 18.60 11.45
C LEU A 135 15.13 19.70 12.51
N VAL A 136 14.61 20.89 12.16
CA VAL A 136 14.45 22.00 13.09
C VAL A 136 13.51 21.65 14.23
N ARG A 137 12.36 21.02 13.93
CA ARG A 137 11.39 20.58 14.96
C ARG A 137 12.00 19.62 15.97
N ARG A 138 12.88 18.72 15.53
CA ARG A 138 13.58 17.73 16.38
C ARG A 138 14.86 18.28 17.02
N GLY A 139 15.17 19.57 16.85
CA GLY A 139 16.40 20.18 17.36
C GLY A 139 17.68 19.59 16.75
N ARG A 140 17.62 19.03 15.53
CA ARG A 140 18.76 18.43 14.81
C ARG A 140 19.55 19.51 14.07
N VAL A 141 19.92 20.56 14.80
CA VAL A 141 20.63 21.72 14.24
C VAL A 141 21.76 22.15 15.18
N LEU A 142 22.85 22.63 14.63
CA LEU A 142 23.98 23.16 15.38
C LEU A 142 24.45 24.48 14.77
N PRO A 143 25.01 25.40 15.56
CA PRO A 143 25.50 26.65 15.03
C PRO A 143 26.79 26.45 14.22
N GLY A 144 26.99 27.33 13.24
CA GLY A 144 28.20 27.45 12.44
C GLY A 144 28.45 28.89 12.03
N VAL A 145 29.61 29.13 11.43
CA VAL A 145 30.02 30.46 10.93
C VAL A 145 30.41 30.32 9.46
N ARG A 146 29.96 31.27 8.63
CA ARG A 146 30.21 31.35 7.19
C ARG A 146 31.00 32.61 6.85
N LEU A 147 31.95 32.49 5.92
CA LEU A 147 32.88 33.57 5.54
C LEU A 147 32.62 34.14 4.13
N ASP A 148 31.48 33.80 3.51
CA ASP A 148 31.18 34.10 2.10
C ASP A 148 30.88 35.59 1.80
N GLY A 149 31.01 36.48 2.78
CA GLY A 149 30.65 37.90 2.69
C GLY A 149 31.66 38.83 3.37
N PRO A 150 31.44 40.15 3.33
CA PRO A 150 32.37 41.14 3.89
C PRO A 150 32.49 41.09 5.42
N ARG A 151 31.57 40.40 6.10
CA ARG A 151 31.57 40.15 7.55
C ARG A 151 31.25 38.67 7.78
N PRO A 152 31.80 38.04 8.84
CA PRO A 152 31.45 36.67 9.21
C PRO A 152 29.97 36.58 9.59
N ALA A 153 29.31 35.50 9.18
CA ALA A 153 27.88 35.28 9.39
C ALA A 153 27.62 34.01 10.19
N ALA A 154 26.89 34.12 11.31
CA ALA A 154 26.42 32.99 12.08
C ALA A 154 25.22 32.33 11.36
N HIS A 155 25.11 31.00 11.42
CA HIS A 155 23.98 30.27 10.84
C HIS A 155 23.73 28.93 11.56
N TRP A 156 22.54 28.36 11.38
CA TRP A 156 22.20 27.02 11.83
C TRP A 156 22.43 25.98 10.73
N ARG A 157 23.17 24.92 11.08
CA ARG A 157 23.53 23.78 10.21
C ARG A 157 22.72 22.55 10.58
N PRO A 158 22.25 21.74 9.61
CA PRO A 158 21.56 20.49 9.87
C PRO A 158 22.53 19.42 10.37
N VAL A 159 22.15 18.68 11.42
CA VAL A 159 22.88 17.49 11.88
C VAL A 159 22.22 16.24 11.32
N LEU A 160 22.91 15.55 10.41
CA LEU A 160 22.40 14.38 9.71
C LEU A 160 23.01 13.10 10.30
N ILE A 161 22.21 12.34 11.05
CA ILE A 161 22.64 11.07 11.66
C ILE A 161 21.65 9.94 11.36
N GLY A 162 22.15 8.70 11.24
CA GLY A 162 21.31 7.51 11.04
C GLY A 162 20.28 7.66 9.92
N ALA A 163 19.00 7.60 10.28
CA ALA A 163 17.88 7.73 9.34
C ALA A 163 17.84 9.07 8.59
N ASP A 164 18.33 10.16 9.19
CA ASP A 164 18.38 11.49 8.56
C ASP A 164 19.41 11.51 7.42
N ALA A 165 20.56 10.85 7.61
CA ALA A 165 21.58 10.71 6.56
C ALA A 165 21.07 9.86 5.38
N ALA A 166 20.35 8.77 5.66
CA ALA A 166 19.72 7.94 4.63
C ALA A 166 18.65 8.72 3.83
N ARG A 167 17.86 9.56 4.52
CA ARG A 167 16.84 10.41 3.89
C ARG A 167 17.47 11.49 3.02
N HIS A 168 18.55 12.13 3.49
CA HIS A 168 19.34 13.07 2.70
C HIS A 168 19.91 12.42 1.43
N ALA A 169 20.48 11.21 1.53
CA ALA A 169 20.96 10.46 0.37
C ALA A 169 19.83 10.12 -0.63
N THR A 170 18.64 9.78 -0.12
CA THR A 170 17.46 9.52 -0.97
C THR A 170 16.99 10.77 -1.70
N LEU A 171 17.00 11.94 -1.04
CA LEU A 171 16.67 13.23 -1.66
C LEU A 171 17.67 13.59 -2.76
N LEU A 172 18.96 13.34 -2.52
CA LEU A 172 20.02 13.56 -3.50
C LEU A 172 19.86 12.68 -4.74
N ASP A 173 19.67 11.37 -4.54
CA ASP A 173 19.48 10.40 -5.63
C ASP A 173 18.27 10.75 -6.51
N ARG A 174 17.20 11.26 -5.90
CA ARG A 174 15.96 11.62 -6.58
C ARG A 174 15.91 13.07 -7.07
N MET A 175 16.97 13.86 -6.91
CA MET A 175 16.97 15.28 -7.27
C MET A 175 16.72 15.47 -8.78
N PRO A 176 15.57 16.05 -9.19
CA PRO A 176 15.25 16.21 -10.59
C PRO A 176 16.27 17.11 -11.31
N PRO A 177 16.66 16.81 -12.57
CA PRO A 177 17.57 17.66 -13.34
C PRO A 177 17.13 19.12 -13.46
N ALA A 178 15.81 19.36 -13.50
CA ALA A 178 15.26 20.70 -13.51
C ALA A 178 15.61 21.51 -12.25
N CYS A 179 15.83 20.85 -11.09
CA CYS A 179 16.20 21.53 -9.86
C CYS A 179 17.61 22.13 -9.89
N ARG A 180 18.47 21.67 -10.79
CA ARG A 180 19.87 22.10 -10.96
C ARG A 180 20.12 22.78 -12.32
N ALA A 181 19.06 23.31 -12.93
CA ALA A 181 19.12 23.85 -14.28
C ALA A 181 19.71 25.27 -14.35
N GLU A 182 19.85 25.98 -13.23
CA GLU A 182 20.36 27.36 -13.22
C GLU A 182 21.84 27.41 -13.62
N THR A 183 22.13 28.35 -14.53
CA THR A 183 23.48 28.61 -15.07
C THR A 183 23.93 30.00 -14.62
N ALA A 184 25.21 30.16 -14.28
CA ALA A 184 25.75 31.44 -13.81
C ALA A 184 25.61 32.57 -14.84
N SER A 185 25.31 33.79 -14.38
CA SER A 185 25.23 35.00 -15.20
C SER A 185 26.53 35.82 -15.13
N GLY A 186 27.24 36.03 -16.25
CA GLY A 186 28.42 36.92 -16.29
C GLY A 186 29.34 36.69 -17.50
N ALA A 187 30.23 37.65 -17.79
CA ALA A 187 31.09 37.78 -18.99
C ALA A 187 32.15 36.67 -19.22
N GLU A 188 32.12 35.60 -18.43
CA GLU A 188 32.96 34.40 -18.58
C GLU A 188 32.22 33.23 -19.24
N ALA A 189 31.03 33.47 -19.82
CA ALA A 189 30.33 32.50 -20.64
C ALA A 189 31.08 32.26 -21.97
N ARG A 190 32.16 31.47 -21.90
CA ARG A 190 32.85 30.94 -23.08
C ARG A 190 31.85 30.09 -23.88
N PRO A 191 31.76 30.24 -25.21
CA PRO A 191 30.89 29.39 -26.02
C PRO A 191 31.36 27.93 -25.90
N VAL A 192 30.53 27.10 -25.26
CA VAL A 192 30.78 25.66 -25.07
C VAL A 192 30.99 25.00 -26.43
N ARG A 193 32.20 24.51 -26.68
CA ARG A 193 32.52 23.73 -27.89
C ARG A 193 32.02 22.30 -27.70
N PRO A 194 31.64 21.59 -28.78
CA PRO A 194 31.29 20.17 -28.67
C PRO A 194 32.56 19.39 -28.30
N GLY A 195 32.68 19.00 -27.03
CA GLY A 195 33.86 18.33 -26.48
C GLY A 195 34.20 18.73 -25.04
N ASP A 196 33.75 19.89 -24.56
CA ASP A 196 33.92 20.29 -23.16
C ASP A 196 32.87 19.59 -22.29
N SER A 197 33.18 18.39 -21.81
CA SER A 197 32.58 17.90 -20.57
C SER A 197 33.13 18.77 -19.44
N THR A 198 32.23 19.33 -18.62
CA THR A 198 32.49 20.18 -17.43
C THR A 198 32.75 21.67 -17.69
N ALA A 199 31.73 22.39 -18.16
CA ALA A 199 31.52 23.77 -17.69
C ALA A 199 30.72 23.70 -16.38
N GLU A 200 31.29 24.24 -15.30
CA GLU A 200 30.93 24.09 -13.89
C GLU A 200 29.43 24.28 -13.58
N VAL A 201 28.70 23.18 -13.48
CA VAL A 201 27.44 23.11 -12.73
C VAL A 201 27.81 22.62 -11.34
N ALA A 202 27.49 23.39 -10.29
CA ALA A 202 27.71 22.96 -8.91
C ALA A 202 27.15 21.54 -8.72
N GLY A 203 27.86 20.70 -7.96
CA GLY A 203 27.46 19.31 -7.78
C GLY A 203 26.05 19.23 -7.19
N ALA A 204 25.24 18.25 -7.59
CA ALA A 204 23.89 18.07 -7.04
C ALA A 204 23.90 17.97 -5.50
N GLY A 205 24.99 17.40 -4.94
CA GLY A 205 25.21 17.35 -3.50
C GLY A 205 25.43 18.73 -2.87
N GLU A 206 26.23 19.59 -3.50
CA GLU A 206 26.50 20.95 -3.00
C GLU A 206 25.23 21.79 -2.99
N LEU A 207 24.43 21.73 -4.07
CA LEU A 207 23.15 22.43 -4.15
C LEU A 207 22.15 21.96 -3.09
N LEU A 208 22.06 20.64 -2.87
CA LEU A 208 21.19 20.09 -1.83
C LEU A 208 21.63 20.54 -0.43
N THR A 209 22.93 20.46 -0.14
CA THR A 209 23.49 20.91 1.15
C THR A 209 23.21 22.39 1.38
N ALA A 210 23.53 23.25 0.40
CA ALA A 210 23.29 24.70 0.49
C ALA A 210 21.81 25.03 0.69
N ALA A 211 20.91 24.36 -0.03
CA ALA A 211 19.47 24.55 0.15
C ALA A 211 18.99 24.08 1.53
N LEU A 212 19.48 22.93 2.00
CA LEU A 212 19.10 22.41 3.31
C LEU A 212 19.61 23.29 4.46
N GLU A 213 20.86 23.77 4.37
CA GLU A 213 21.43 24.73 5.33
C GLU A 213 20.63 26.03 5.37
N ARG A 214 20.33 26.61 4.20
CA ARG A 214 19.52 27.84 4.11
C ARG A 214 18.12 27.66 4.69
N LEU A 215 17.46 26.54 4.39
CA LEU A 215 16.13 26.23 4.93
C LEU A 215 16.15 26.03 6.45
N VAL A 216 17.12 25.27 6.94
CA VAL A 216 17.26 25.03 8.38
C VAL A 216 17.58 26.32 9.14
N ASP A 217 18.47 27.16 8.61
CA ASP A 217 18.78 28.46 9.19
C ASP A 217 17.56 29.37 9.28
N GLY A 218 16.84 29.53 8.17
CA GLY A 218 15.62 30.34 8.13
C GLY A 218 14.56 29.83 9.11
N LEU A 219 14.25 28.53 9.09
CA LEU A 219 13.24 27.92 9.95
C LEU A 219 13.60 27.99 11.43
N ALA A 220 14.88 27.78 11.78
CA ALA A 220 15.35 27.88 13.16
C ALA A 220 15.21 29.31 13.68
N ARG A 221 15.64 30.31 12.90
CA ARG A 221 15.50 31.73 13.23
C ARG A 221 14.05 32.15 13.39
N THR A 222 13.17 31.77 12.46
CA THR A 222 11.74 32.07 12.55
C THR A 222 11.14 31.52 13.84
N ARG A 223 11.45 30.26 14.19
CA ARG A 223 10.94 29.66 15.44
C ARG A 223 11.48 30.33 16.69
N LEU A 224 12.76 30.70 16.71
CA LEU A 224 13.36 31.41 17.84
C LEU A 224 12.73 32.81 18.00
N ALA A 225 12.47 33.51 16.89
CA ALA A 225 11.79 34.80 16.89
C ALA A 225 10.33 34.69 17.37
N GLU A 226 9.57 33.70 16.87
CA GLU A 226 8.19 33.41 17.32
C GLU A 226 8.13 33.09 18.82
N ALA A 227 9.14 32.38 19.33
CA ALA A 227 9.24 32.05 20.76
C ALA A 227 9.76 33.22 21.62
N GLY A 228 10.12 34.37 21.02
CA GLY A 228 10.71 35.50 21.73
C GLY A 228 12.07 35.20 22.34
N VAL A 229 12.80 34.21 21.81
CA VAL A 229 14.10 33.77 22.33
C VAL A 229 15.21 34.56 21.67
N THR A 230 15.91 35.37 22.46
CA THR A 230 17.18 36.00 22.08
C THR A 230 18.32 35.32 22.82
N LEU A 231 19.33 34.86 22.10
CA LEU A 231 20.55 34.34 22.72
C LEU A 231 21.36 35.53 23.26
N ALA A 232 21.47 35.62 24.58
CA ALA A 232 22.18 36.71 25.25
C ALA A 232 23.69 36.64 24.97
N GLY A 233 24.30 37.76 24.58
CA GLY A 233 25.74 37.93 24.38
C GLY A 233 26.07 38.91 23.24
N ASP A 234 27.16 39.66 23.38
CA ASP A 234 27.71 40.49 22.29
C ASP A 234 28.43 39.56 21.28
N GLY A 235 28.08 39.64 19.99
CA GLY A 235 28.77 38.91 18.90
C GLY A 235 27.97 37.77 18.25
N TRP A 236 28.61 36.63 17.97
CA TRP A 236 28.08 35.58 17.09
C TRP A 236 26.82 34.86 17.61
N LEU A 237 26.61 34.82 18.93
CA LEU A 237 25.42 34.20 19.54
C LEU A 237 24.15 35.01 19.26
N ALA A 238 24.19 36.34 19.40
CA ALA A 238 23.08 37.22 19.03
C ALA A 238 22.75 37.09 17.53
N ALA A 239 23.79 36.93 16.71
CA ALA A 239 23.69 36.76 15.27
C ALA A 239 23.01 35.44 14.82
N LEU A 240 22.83 34.45 15.70
CA LEU A 240 22.05 33.23 15.43
C LEU A 240 20.53 33.42 15.54
N THR A 241 20.09 34.49 16.21
CA THR A 241 18.67 34.82 16.41
C THR A 241 18.22 36.05 15.62
N GLY A 242 19.13 37.01 15.37
CA GLY A 242 18.85 38.25 14.66
C GLY A 242 19.57 38.35 13.30
N GLU A 243 20.16 39.51 13.01
CA GLU A 243 20.97 39.73 11.81
C GLU A 243 22.17 38.76 11.78
N PRO A 244 22.39 38.01 10.68
CA PRO A 244 23.42 36.96 10.65
C PRO A 244 24.86 37.46 10.83
N GLY A 245 25.15 38.71 10.48
CA GLY A 245 26.51 39.27 10.50
C GLY A 245 26.96 39.71 11.90
N PHE A 246 28.21 39.40 12.25
CA PHE A 246 28.86 39.88 13.49
C PHE A 246 30.30 40.33 13.22
N ASP A 247 30.92 40.98 14.20
CA ASP A 247 32.35 41.34 14.16
C ASP A 247 33.12 40.52 15.21
N ALA A 248 34.31 40.04 14.84
CA ALA A 248 35.23 39.35 15.73
C ALA A 248 36.69 39.54 15.27
N PRO A 249 37.67 39.56 16.19
CA PRO A 249 39.10 39.44 15.85
C PRO A 249 39.39 38.16 15.05
N HIS A 250 40.38 38.19 14.14
CA HIS A 250 40.66 37.07 13.24
C HIS A 250 41.10 35.79 13.98
N ASP A 251 41.89 35.94 15.05
CA ASP A 251 42.38 34.85 15.90
C ASP A 251 41.25 34.18 16.71
N GLU A 252 40.36 34.98 17.29
CA GLU A 252 39.16 34.48 17.99
C GLU A 252 38.16 33.82 17.02
N LEU A 253 38.01 34.37 15.81
CA LEU A 253 37.13 33.83 14.78
C LEU A 253 37.58 32.44 14.31
N ASP A 254 38.89 32.27 14.07
CA ASP A 254 39.47 31.00 13.66
C ASP A 254 39.33 29.93 14.76
N GLU A 255 39.50 30.31 16.02
CA GLU A 255 39.29 29.40 17.16
C GLU A 255 37.82 29.00 17.30
N LEU A 256 36.91 29.94 17.16
CA LEU A 256 35.47 29.69 17.17
C LEU A 256 35.05 28.74 16.05
N ILE A 257 35.48 28.98 14.81
CA ILE A 257 35.18 28.11 13.66
C ILE A 257 35.67 26.70 13.93
N ARG A 258 36.93 26.53 14.37
CA ARG A 258 37.48 25.20 14.71
C ARG A 258 36.67 24.50 15.80
N ALA A 259 36.26 25.21 16.84
CA ALA A 259 35.48 24.64 17.93
C ALA A 259 34.08 24.20 17.46
N LEU A 260 33.40 25.03 16.66
CA LEU A 260 32.08 24.72 16.10
C LEU A 260 32.13 23.56 15.10
N ASP A 261 33.14 23.52 14.23
CA ASP A 261 33.32 22.41 13.29
C ASP A 261 33.68 21.10 14.00
N ALA A 262 34.48 21.14 15.06
CA ALA A 262 34.75 19.97 15.89
C ALA A 262 33.47 19.46 16.56
N TRP A 263 32.63 20.35 17.10
CA TRP A 263 31.34 20.00 17.67
C TRP A 263 30.40 19.39 16.62
N PHE A 264 30.31 20.00 15.44
CA PHE A 264 29.51 19.50 14.33
C PHE A 264 29.98 18.12 13.87
N ALA A 265 31.29 17.93 13.67
CA ALA A 265 31.87 16.65 13.26
C ALA A 265 31.62 15.54 14.28
N GLN A 266 31.64 15.85 15.57
CA GLN A 266 31.31 14.90 16.63
C GLN A 266 29.82 14.53 16.61
N ALA A 267 28.93 15.50 16.40
CA ALA A 267 27.49 15.29 16.35
C ALA A 267 27.06 14.51 15.09
N ALA A 268 27.66 14.79 13.94
CA ALA A 268 27.37 14.15 12.65
C ALA A 268 27.81 12.67 12.58
N ARG A 269 28.78 12.24 13.41
CA ARG A 269 29.14 10.83 13.56
C ARG A 269 28.04 10.02 14.28
N GLY A 270 27.11 10.68 14.96
CA GLY A 270 26.13 10.05 15.83
C GLY A 270 26.76 9.53 17.12
N ALA A 271 25.95 9.37 18.17
CA ALA A 271 26.38 8.68 19.37
C ALA A 271 26.18 7.17 19.16
N GLU A 272 27.26 6.38 19.15
CA GLU A 272 27.21 4.92 19.08
C GLU A 272 26.38 4.30 20.21
N VAL A 273 26.30 5.03 21.34
CA VAL A 273 25.45 4.72 22.50
C VAL A 273 24.57 5.91 22.89
N ARG A 274 23.33 5.64 23.32
CA ARG A 274 22.37 6.62 23.85
C ARG A 274 21.89 6.24 25.25
N VAL A 275 21.48 7.24 26.03
CA VAL A 275 20.81 6.99 27.31
C VAL A 275 19.38 6.53 27.04
N CYS A 276 18.96 5.50 27.74
CA CYS A 276 17.64 4.90 27.67
C CYS A 276 16.97 4.94 29.05
N PHE A 277 15.71 5.34 29.09
CA PHE A 277 14.90 5.41 30.30
C PHE A 277 13.88 4.28 30.31
N ARG A 278 13.82 3.50 31.39
CA ARG A 278 12.81 2.46 31.56
C ARG A 278 11.89 2.80 32.72
N LEU A 279 10.62 3.04 32.44
CA LEU A 279 9.60 3.21 33.46
C LEU A 279 8.92 1.86 33.73
N SER A 280 8.91 1.43 35.00
CA SER A 280 8.30 0.16 35.44
C SER A 280 7.06 0.40 36.30
N ASP A 281 6.04 -0.45 36.15
CA ASP A 281 4.80 -0.40 36.96
C ASP A 281 5.10 -0.85 38.41
N PRO A 282 4.44 -0.27 39.44
CA PRO A 282 4.56 -0.69 40.83
C PRO A 282 4.41 -2.21 41.10
N ARG A 283 3.75 -2.95 40.19
CA ARG A 283 3.53 -4.41 40.28
C ARG A 283 4.63 -5.25 39.61
N GLU A 284 5.50 -4.63 38.83
CA GLU A 284 6.61 -5.30 38.13
C GLU A 284 7.88 -5.36 38.98
N HIS A 285 7.84 -4.85 40.22
CA HIS A 285 8.95 -4.96 41.16
C HIS A 285 9.21 -6.42 41.55
N GLU A 286 10.46 -6.86 41.40
CA GLU A 286 10.92 -8.15 41.92
C GLU A 286 10.78 -8.20 43.45
N PRO A 287 10.54 -9.38 44.03
CA PRO A 287 10.50 -9.54 45.48
C PRO A 287 11.83 -9.11 46.10
N VAL A 288 11.74 -8.23 47.10
CA VAL A 288 12.86 -7.60 47.80
C VAL A 288 13.77 -8.66 48.44
N MET A 289 15.08 -8.57 48.22
CA MET A 289 16.07 -9.45 48.85
C MET A 289 16.17 -9.14 50.36
N PRO A 290 16.53 -10.12 51.22
CA PRO A 290 16.57 -9.90 52.67
C PRO A 290 17.55 -8.77 53.04
N GLY A 291 17.03 -7.63 53.52
CA GLY A 291 17.81 -6.47 53.94
C GLY A 291 17.57 -5.17 53.16
N GLU A 292 16.80 -5.20 52.08
CA GLU A 292 16.41 -4.00 51.33
C GLU A 292 15.06 -3.43 51.81
N VAL A 293 14.89 -2.11 51.71
CA VAL A 293 13.64 -1.42 52.10
C VAL A 293 12.61 -1.59 50.97
N PRO A 294 11.40 -2.12 51.24
CA PRO A 294 10.37 -2.24 50.22
C PRO A 294 9.94 -0.87 49.69
N LEU A 295 9.82 -0.75 48.36
CA LEU A 295 9.19 0.42 47.75
C LEU A 295 7.71 0.50 48.17
N PRO A 296 7.14 1.72 48.33
CA PRO A 296 5.71 1.90 48.54
C PRO A 296 4.89 1.24 47.41
N ASN A 297 3.74 0.64 47.74
CA ASN A 297 2.91 -0.13 46.81
C ASN A 297 2.43 0.63 45.54
N ASP A 298 2.52 1.96 45.52
CA ASP A 298 2.13 2.81 44.39
C ASP A 298 3.31 3.67 43.84
N ALA A 299 4.55 3.36 44.23
CA ALA A 299 5.75 4.02 43.72
C ALA A 299 6.17 3.45 42.37
N TRP A 300 6.54 4.32 41.45
CA TRP A 300 7.03 4.00 40.10
C TRP A 300 8.55 4.07 40.07
N ARG A 301 9.19 3.15 39.32
CA ARG A 301 10.64 3.15 39.16
C ARG A 301 11.02 3.56 37.75
N LEU A 302 11.79 4.64 37.64
CA LEU A 302 12.40 5.10 36.40
C LEU A 302 13.90 4.74 36.41
N GLU A 303 14.25 3.67 35.72
CA GLU A 303 15.63 3.17 35.64
C GLU A 303 16.40 3.81 34.49
N PHE A 304 17.70 4.08 34.70
CA PHE A 304 18.59 4.62 33.68
C PHE A 304 19.45 3.51 33.07
N LEU A 305 19.56 3.51 31.74
CA LEU A 305 20.32 2.54 30.97
C LEU A 305 21.16 3.21 29.89
N LEU A 306 22.20 2.52 29.44
CA LEU A 306 22.92 2.83 28.21
C LEU A 306 22.54 1.80 27.13
N GLN A 307 22.22 2.28 25.93
CA GLN A 307 21.71 1.48 24.82
C GLN A 307 22.55 1.73 23.55
N ALA A 308 22.88 0.68 22.80
CA ALA A 308 23.49 0.83 21.48
C ALA A 308 22.48 1.43 20.48
N ALA A 309 22.93 2.38 19.65
CA ALA A 309 22.03 3.11 18.75
C ALA A 309 21.61 2.30 17.51
N ASP A 310 22.48 1.44 17.01
CA ASP A 310 22.30 0.54 15.86
C ASP A 310 21.74 -0.84 16.25
N GLU A 311 21.93 -1.27 17.51
CA GLU A 311 21.41 -2.52 18.05
C GLU A 311 20.60 -2.31 19.35
N PRO A 312 19.32 -1.88 19.26
CA PRO A 312 18.53 -1.46 20.42
C PRO A 312 18.26 -2.55 21.47
N SER A 313 18.47 -3.83 21.16
CA SER A 313 18.40 -4.96 22.10
C SER A 313 19.53 -4.95 23.11
N VAL A 314 20.66 -4.30 22.82
CA VAL A 314 21.81 -4.20 23.72
C VAL A 314 21.57 -3.04 24.71
N LEU A 315 21.21 -3.41 25.94
CA LEU A 315 20.88 -2.51 27.04
C LEU A 315 21.72 -2.88 28.26
N VAL A 316 22.41 -1.91 28.86
CA VAL A 316 23.16 -2.10 30.11
C VAL A 316 22.61 -1.13 31.16
N PRO A 317 22.17 -1.61 32.34
CA PRO A 317 21.73 -0.76 33.43
C PRO A 317 22.84 0.17 33.92
N ALA A 318 22.49 1.39 34.33
CA ALA A 318 23.44 2.35 34.89
C ALA A 318 24.24 1.77 36.07
N ALA A 319 23.61 0.96 36.93
CA ALA A 319 24.28 0.29 38.03
C ALA A 319 25.45 -0.60 37.57
N ASP A 320 25.31 -1.28 36.43
CA ASP A 320 26.37 -2.10 35.85
C ASP A 320 27.42 -1.25 35.12
N VAL A 321 27.03 -0.11 34.55
CA VAL A 321 27.98 0.88 34.00
C VAL A 321 28.90 1.44 35.10
N TRP A 322 28.35 1.76 36.28
CA TRP A 322 29.13 2.25 37.42
C TRP A 322 30.03 1.19 38.05
N ARG A 323 29.66 -0.10 37.94
CA ARG A 323 30.45 -1.24 38.43
C ARG A 323 31.45 -1.80 37.40
N ASP A 324 31.66 -1.09 36.29
CA ASP A 324 32.49 -1.54 35.14
C ASP A 324 32.06 -2.87 34.49
N ARG A 325 30.79 -3.26 34.65
CA ARG A 325 30.18 -4.48 34.08
C ARG A 325 29.40 -4.21 32.80
N PHE A 326 30.03 -3.56 31.82
CA PHE A 326 29.41 -3.15 30.55
C PHE A 326 29.97 -3.91 29.32
N ALA A 327 30.40 -5.17 29.48
CA ALA A 327 30.94 -5.98 28.38
C ALA A 327 30.11 -5.93 27.07
N PRO A 328 28.75 -5.95 27.12
CA PRO A 328 27.94 -5.83 25.92
C PRO A 328 28.12 -4.51 25.15
N LEU A 329 28.57 -3.41 25.78
CA LEU A 329 28.72 -2.09 25.14
C LEU A 329 30.15 -1.74 24.76
N ARG A 330 31.13 -2.60 25.06
CA ARG A 330 32.56 -2.33 24.78
C ARG A 330 32.86 -2.11 23.29
N ARG A 331 32.03 -2.64 22.40
CA ARG A 331 32.12 -2.41 20.95
C ARG A 331 31.76 -0.96 20.55
N TRP A 332 30.95 -0.27 21.33
CA TRP A 332 30.37 1.05 21.00
C TRP A 332 30.87 2.19 21.88
N THR A 333 31.51 1.89 23.02
CA THR A 333 32.11 2.94 23.83
C THR A 333 33.21 2.42 24.75
N ALA A 334 34.32 3.17 24.80
CA ALA A 334 35.37 3.00 25.80
C ALA A 334 35.10 3.81 27.09
N HIS A 335 34.14 4.74 27.07
CA HIS A 335 33.86 5.70 28.15
C HIS A 335 32.37 5.72 28.53
N PRO A 336 31.77 4.59 28.97
CA PRO A 336 30.32 4.49 29.17
C PRO A 336 29.77 5.40 30.27
N GLN A 337 30.56 5.66 31.33
CA GLN A 337 30.17 6.52 32.45
C GLN A 337 30.02 7.99 32.01
N GLU A 338 30.98 8.49 31.22
CA GLU A 338 30.91 9.83 30.63
C GLU A 338 29.71 9.95 29.68
N ARG A 339 29.44 8.91 28.88
CA ARG A 339 28.30 8.88 27.95
C ARG A 339 26.96 8.87 28.69
N LEU A 340 26.87 8.13 29.80
CA LEU A 340 25.70 8.10 30.68
C LEU A 340 25.44 9.47 31.30
N LEU A 341 26.43 10.08 31.96
CA LEU A 341 26.30 11.39 32.60
C LEU A 341 25.99 12.50 31.58
N ALA A 342 26.70 12.53 30.45
CA ALA A 342 26.44 13.52 29.41
C ALA A 342 25.02 13.36 28.81
N GLY A 343 24.55 12.13 28.65
CA GLY A 343 23.19 11.86 28.18
C GLY A 343 22.11 12.22 29.19
N LEU A 344 22.30 11.92 30.47
CA LEU A 344 21.40 12.33 31.55
C LEU A 344 21.36 13.86 31.69
N GLY A 345 22.51 14.54 31.58
CA GLY A 345 22.58 16.00 31.59
C GLY A 345 21.83 16.66 30.42
N ARG A 346 21.83 16.05 29.22
CA ARG A 346 21.01 16.50 28.10
C ARG A 346 19.52 16.24 28.33
N ALA A 347 19.18 15.05 28.84
CA ALA A 347 17.79 14.70 29.13
C ALA A 347 17.18 15.59 30.22
N ALA A 348 17.96 16.01 31.22
CA ALA A 348 17.52 16.93 32.27
C ALA A 348 17.11 18.32 31.76
N ARG A 349 17.57 18.73 30.57
CA ARG A 349 17.08 19.97 29.92
C ARG A 349 15.67 19.82 29.34
N LEU A 350 15.28 18.60 28.98
CA LEU A 350 13.98 18.26 28.40
C LEU A 350 12.98 17.81 29.47
N TYR A 351 13.47 17.18 30.54
CA TYR A 351 12.68 16.77 31.70
C TYR A 351 13.43 17.18 32.98
N PRO A 352 13.18 18.41 33.49
CA PRO A 352 13.92 19.01 34.61
C PRO A 352 13.99 18.19 35.90
N ALA A 353 13.00 17.32 36.15
CA ALA A 353 12.98 16.46 37.33
C ALA A 353 14.16 15.47 37.38
N LEU A 354 14.78 15.13 36.23
CA LEU A 354 16.03 14.34 36.21
C LEU A 354 17.20 15.06 36.89
N GLY A 355 17.11 16.38 37.10
CA GLY A 355 18.09 17.14 37.86
C GLY A 355 18.23 16.66 39.30
N ASP A 356 17.17 16.08 39.90
CA ASP A 356 17.23 15.52 41.25
C ASP A 356 18.13 14.28 41.31
N ALA A 357 18.01 13.38 40.32
CA ALA A 357 18.85 12.19 40.23
C ALA A 357 20.32 12.52 39.94
N LEU A 358 20.59 13.61 39.20
CA LEU A 358 21.95 14.09 38.90
C LEU A 358 22.69 14.67 40.12
N ARG A 359 22.03 14.85 41.28
CA ARG A 359 22.71 15.25 42.52
C ARG A 359 23.46 14.09 43.19
N GLU A 360 23.15 12.85 42.81
CA GLU A 360 23.87 11.68 43.29
C GLU A 360 25.16 11.45 42.49
N ALA A 361 26.19 10.92 43.15
CA ALA A 361 27.47 10.64 42.50
C ALA A 361 27.37 9.55 41.42
N HIS A 362 26.45 8.60 41.59
CA HIS A 362 26.24 7.46 40.69
C HIS A 362 24.74 7.29 40.40
N PRO A 363 24.15 8.15 39.55
CA PRO A 363 22.73 8.07 39.22
C PRO A 363 22.41 6.73 38.55
N VAL A 364 21.49 5.98 39.15
CA VAL A 364 21.06 4.66 38.65
C VAL A 364 19.57 4.61 38.32
N GLU A 365 18.74 5.28 39.11
CA GLU A 365 17.30 5.32 38.94
C GLU A 365 16.68 6.53 39.64
N MET A 366 15.37 6.72 39.47
CA MET A 366 14.56 7.68 40.20
C MET A 366 13.24 7.03 40.61
N ILE A 367 12.87 7.19 41.88
CA ILE A 367 11.58 6.74 42.41
C ILE A 367 10.56 7.87 42.27
N LEU A 368 9.49 7.60 41.55
CA LEU A 368 8.44 8.55 41.21
C LEU A 368 7.14 8.18 41.93
N ASP A 369 6.38 9.18 42.34
CA ASP A 369 4.97 9.00 42.67
C ASP A 369 4.11 8.99 41.39
N THR A 370 2.79 8.90 41.54
CA THR A 370 1.88 8.85 40.38
C THR A 370 1.92 10.14 39.55
N GLU A 371 2.13 11.30 40.19
CA GLU A 371 2.23 12.60 39.52
C GLU A 371 3.55 12.71 38.76
N GLY A 372 4.66 12.30 39.36
CA GLY A 372 5.98 12.23 38.73
C GLY A 372 6.03 11.26 37.56
N ALA A 373 5.39 10.10 37.68
CA ALA A 373 5.27 9.12 36.60
C ALA A 373 4.48 9.67 35.41
N HIS A 374 3.35 10.34 35.68
CA HIS A 374 2.60 11.09 34.66
C HIS A 374 3.47 12.17 34.00
N GLY A 375 4.18 12.96 34.81
CA GLY A 375 5.11 13.98 34.32
C GLY A 375 6.16 13.40 33.37
N PHE A 376 6.75 12.25 33.70
CA PHE A 376 7.68 11.55 32.80
C PHE A 376 6.99 11.06 31.52
N LEU A 377 5.81 10.44 31.63
CA LEU A 377 5.06 9.93 30.49
C LEU A 377 4.66 11.03 29.50
N SER A 378 4.32 12.23 29.97
CA SER A 378 4.07 13.41 29.13
C SER A 378 5.31 13.88 28.36
N HIS A 379 6.52 13.63 28.87
CA HIS A 379 7.80 14.02 28.24
C HIS A 379 8.47 12.87 27.49
N ALA A 380 7.95 11.65 27.58
CA ALA A 380 8.52 10.46 26.96
C ALA A 380 8.69 10.59 25.44
N ALA A 381 7.70 11.16 24.75
CA ALA A 381 7.76 11.41 23.30
C ALA A 381 8.87 12.41 22.95
N VAL A 382 8.99 13.50 23.72
CA VAL A 382 10.01 14.54 23.53
C VAL A 382 11.41 13.97 23.75
N LEU A 383 11.60 13.14 24.78
CA LEU A 383 12.86 12.45 25.05
C LEU A 383 13.22 11.48 23.91
N ALA A 384 12.26 10.71 23.41
CA ALA A 384 12.46 9.81 22.28
C ALA A 384 12.81 10.57 20.99
N GLU A 385 12.12 11.68 20.69
CA GLU A 385 12.41 12.53 19.53
C GLU A 385 13.80 13.18 19.61
N ALA A 386 14.24 13.54 20.82
CA ALA A 386 15.60 14.03 21.07
C ALA A 386 16.69 12.94 20.91
N GLY A 387 16.30 11.68 20.75
CA GLY A 387 17.20 10.54 20.50
C GLY A 387 17.58 9.75 21.75
N HIS A 388 16.85 9.90 22.85
CA HIS A 388 16.96 9.00 24.00
C HIS A 388 16.16 7.71 23.76
N GLY A 389 16.60 6.59 24.32
CA GLY A 389 15.78 5.39 24.40
C GLY A 389 14.68 5.60 25.44
N VAL A 390 13.46 5.15 25.16
CA VAL A 390 12.38 5.17 26.15
C VAL A 390 11.63 3.85 26.09
N LEU A 391 11.66 3.12 27.20
CA LEU A 391 10.96 1.87 27.43
C LEU A 391 9.83 2.14 28.41
N LEU A 392 8.60 2.07 27.90
CA LEU A 392 7.39 2.32 28.68
C LEU A 392 6.67 1.01 28.96
N PRO A 393 5.85 0.95 30.02
CA PRO A 393 5.03 -0.22 30.31
C PRO A 393 4.13 -0.61 29.14
N SER A 394 3.90 -1.91 28.98
CA SER A 394 3.16 -2.45 27.84
C SER A 394 1.72 -1.93 27.69
N TRP A 395 1.10 -1.44 28.76
CA TRP A 395 -0.25 -0.87 28.74
C TRP A 395 -0.28 0.56 28.17
N TRP A 396 0.82 1.32 28.27
CA TRP A 396 0.93 2.66 27.68
C TRP A 396 1.09 2.59 26.16
N GLN A 397 1.88 1.63 25.68
CA GLN A 397 2.09 1.40 24.24
C GLN A 397 0.85 0.87 23.51
N ARG A 398 -0.10 0.26 24.23
CA ARG A 398 -1.32 -0.35 23.65
C ARG A 398 -2.48 0.62 23.45
N GLY A 399 -2.30 1.93 23.64
CA GLY A 399 -3.32 2.93 23.32
C GLY A 399 -4.66 2.65 24.01
N SER A 400 -4.69 2.66 25.35
CA SER A 400 -5.94 2.60 26.11
C SER A 400 -6.67 3.95 26.09
N GLY A 401 -6.92 4.49 24.90
CA GLY A 401 -7.61 5.75 24.70
C GLY A 401 -9.06 5.67 25.15
N LEU A 402 -9.54 6.75 25.76
CA LEU A 402 -10.95 6.97 26.05
C LEU A 402 -11.73 7.11 24.73
N GLY A 403 -12.84 6.39 24.60
CA GLY A 403 -13.73 6.43 23.45
C GLY A 403 -15.20 6.34 23.87
N LEU A 404 -16.11 6.46 22.90
CA LEU A 404 -17.54 6.24 23.12
C LEU A 404 -17.87 4.74 23.07
N SER A 405 -18.82 4.32 23.90
CA SER A 405 -19.49 3.03 23.78
C SER A 405 -20.91 3.24 23.28
N LEU A 406 -21.33 2.56 22.22
CA LEU A 406 -22.73 2.58 21.77
C LEU A 406 -23.40 1.26 22.14
N ARG A 407 -24.52 1.32 22.87
CA ARG A 407 -25.38 0.17 23.16
C ARG A 407 -26.65 0.29 22.35
N VAL A 408 -26.95 -0.70 21.51
CA VAL A 408 -28.18 -0.74 20.69
C VAL A 408 -29.06 -1.90 21.13
N ARG A 409 -30.34 -1.64 21.44
CA ARG A 409 -31.28 -2.69 21.83
C ARG A 409 -32.23 -2.97 20.68
N THR A 410 -32.20 -4.20 20.16
CA THR A 410 -33.26 -4.70 19.28
C THR A 410 -34.18 -5.63 20.08
N PRO A 411 -35.51 -5.48 19.98
CA PRO A 411 -36.47 -6.26 20.77
C PRO A 411 -36.61 -7.73 20.33
N GLU A 412 -36.19 -8.09 19.11
CA GLU A 412 -36.47 -9.41 18.50
C GLU A 412 -35.22 -10.30 18.31
N PRO A 413 -35.33 -11.64 18.51
CA PRO A 413 -34.28 -12.62 18.18
C PRO A 413 -34.11 -12.86 16.66
N ILE A 414 -32.95 -13.38 16.24
CA ILE A 414 -32.62 -13.74 14.84
C ILE A 414 -33.69 -14.63 14.18
N ALA A 415 -34.25 -15.59 14.93
CA ALA A 415 -35.26 -16.52 14.43
C ALA A 415 -36.55 -15.83 13.93
N HIS A 416 -36.86 -14.63 14.45
CA HIS A 416 -38.00 -13.83 14.00
C HIS A 416 -37.70 -13.12 12.66
N VAL A 417 -36.49 -12.57 12.51
CA VAL A 417 -36.01 -11.92 11.27
C VAL A 417 -35.95 -12.90 10.09
N LEU A 418 -35.62 -14.18 10.36
CA LEU A 418 -35.62 -15.23 9.34
C LEU A 418 -37.03 -15.69 8.91
N ARG A 419 -38.07 -15.39 9.72
CA ARG A 419 -39.45 -15.86 9.50
C ARG A 419 -40.42 -14.75 9.09
N ASP A 420 -40.20 -13.51 9.54
CA ASP A 420 -41.11 -12.39 9.34
C ASP A 420 -40.57 -11.35 8.34
N ARG A 421 -41.44 -10.87 7.45
CA ARG A 421 -41.09 -10.07 6.26
C ARG A 421 -40.93 -8.57 6.55
N THR A 422 -41.11 -8.15 7.79
CA THR A 422 -41.17 -6.74 8.20
C THR A 422 -39.92 -6.25 8.91
N ALA A 423 -39.04 -7.13 9.40
CA ALA A 423 -37.83 -6.74 10.10
C ALA A 423 -36.75 -6.27 9.11
N GLY A 424 -36.28 -5.04 9.23
CA GLY A 424 -35.31 -4.47 8.30
C GLY A 424 -34.57 -3.24 8.82
N LEU A 425 -33.63 -2.73 8.03
CA LEU A 425 -32.80 -1.56 8.40
C LEU A 425 -33.58 -0.28 8.72
N ARG A 426 -34.88 -0.24 8.41
CA ARG A 426 -35.78 0.89 8.66
C ARG A 426 -36.45 0.82 10.03
N ASP A 427 -36.33 -0.28 10.75
CA ASP A 427 -36.92 -0.43 12.08
C ASP A 427 -36.23 0.52 13.06
N LEU A 428 -37.04 1.14 13.92
CA LEU A 428 -36.53 1.98 14.99
C LEU A 428 -35.94 1.09 16.09
N VAL A 429 -34.70 1.38 16.47
CA VAL A 429 -33.96 0.72 17.54
C VAL A 429 -33.61 1.74 18.61
N ASP A 430 -33.69 1.30 19.86
CA ASP A 430 -33.26 2.11 20.99
C ASP A 430 -31.73 2.09 21.05
N TYR A 431 -31.13 3.25 21.27
CA TYR A 431 -29.70 3.36 21.49
C TYR A 431 -29.37 4.17 22.73
N GLU A 432 -28.25 3.83 23.35
CA GLU A 432 -27.72 4.44 24.55
C GLU A 432 -26.22 4.66 24.38
N TRP A 433 -25.77 5.90 24.59
CA TRP A 433 -24.36 6.24 24.60
C TRP A 433 -23.76 6.03 25.98
N GLY A 434 -22.51 5.56 26.01
CA GLY A 434 -21.66 5.46 27.18
C GLY A 434 -20.22 5.80 26.81
N LEU A 435 -19.30 5.69 27.77
CA LEU A 435 -17.87 5.80 27.51
C LEU A 435 -17.23 4.41 27.61
N ALA A 436 -16.19 4.19 26.83
CA ALA A 436 -15.37 2.99 26.87
C ALA A 436 -13.90 3.36 27.02
N LEU A 437 -13.17 2.46 27.66
CA LEU A 437 -11.75 2.59 27.89
C LEU A 437 -11.06 1.29 27.46
N GLY A 438 -10.12 1.39 26.51
CA GLY A 438 -9.47 0.21 25.94
C GLY A 438 -10.47 -0.81 25.37
N GLY A 439 -11.56 -0.32 24.76
CA GLY A 439 -12.62 -1.15 24.16
C GLY A 439 -13.63 -1.74 25.17
N ARG A 440 -13.64 -1.32 26.43
CA ARG A 440 -14.61 -1.77 27.44
C ARG A 440 -15.45 -0.63 27.98
N SER A 441 -16.78 -0.74 27.88
CA SER A 441 -17.73 0.22 28.47
C SER A 441 -17.53 0.41 29.98
N LEU A 442 -17.53 1.69 30.41
CA LEU A 442 -17.42 2.16 31.79
C LEU A 442 -18.79 2.16 32.47
N THR A 443 -18.84 1.77 33.74
CA THR A 443 -20.07 1.84 34.56
C THR A 443 -20.29 3.26 35.09
N SER A 444 -21.49 3.54 35.61
CA SER A 444 -21.79 4.81 36.29
C SER A 444 -20.85 5.07 37.48
N ASP A 445 -20.49 4.03 38.22
CA ASP A 445 -19.52 4.11 39.32
C ASP A 445 -18.11 4.42 38.80
N ASP A 446 -17.68 3.75 37.71
CA ASP A 446 -16.38 4.04 37.07
C ASP A 446 -16.33 5.52 36.65
N LEU A 447 -17.41 6.07 36.06
CA LEU A 447 -17.50 7.47 35.63
C LEU A 447 -17.45 8.45 36.82
N ALA A 448 -18.11 8.12 37.93
CA ALA A 448 -18.07 8.93 39.14
C ALA A 448 -16.67 8.95 39.77
N ASP A 449 -15.95 7.83 39.72
CA ASP A 449 -14.57 7.74 40.18
C ASP A 449 -13.62 8.54 39.29
N LEU A 450 -13.77 8.44 37.96
CA LEU A 450 -12.97 9.21 37.01
C LEU A 450 -13.21 10.72 37.11
N SER A 451 -14.45 11.15 37.35
CA SER A 451 -14.77 12.57 37.55
C SER A 451 -14.18 13.14 38.85
N ARG A 452 -13.90 12.29 39.86
CA ARG A 452 -13.31 12.72 41.14
C ARG A 452 -11.79 12.72 41.13
N ALA A 453 -11.17 11.97 40.22
CA ALA A 453 -9.72 11.91 40.10
C ALA A 453 -9.16 13.25 39.60
N LYS A 454 -8.25 13.85 40.38
CA LYS A 454 -7.60 15.15 40.05
C LYS A 454 -6.35 15.01 39.19
N VAL A 455 -5.93 13.78 38.88
CA VAL A 455 -4.69 13.47 38.14
C VAL A 455 -5.03 12.63 36.90
N PRO A 456 -4.43 12.89 35.72
CA PRO A 456 -4.70 12.15 34.48
C PRO A 456 -4.36 10.65 34.53
N LEU A 457 -3.52 10.21 35.46
CA LEU A 457 -3.15 8.81 35.63
C LEU A 457 -3.95 8.19 36.78
N VAL A 458 -4.93 7.34 36.46
CA VAL A 458 -5.89 6.78 37.44
C VAL A 458 -5.82 5.26 37.45
N LYS A 459 -5.91 4.67 38.65
CA LYS A 459 -5.95 3.22 38.84
C LYS A 459 -7.40 2.73 38.79
N LEU A 460 -7.83 2.22 37.64
CA LEU A 460 -9.19 1.71 37.45
C LEU A 460 -9.19 0.17 37.44
N ARG A 461 -9.94 -0.45 38.37
CA ARG A 461 -10.03 -1.91 38.53
C ARG A 461 -8.65 -2.61 38.57
N GLY A 462 -7.70 -1.99 39.27
CA GLY A 462 -6.34 -2.52 39.44
C GLY A 462 -5.42 -2.35 38.24
N ARG A 463 -5.76 -1.51 37.24
CA ARG A 463 -4.88 -1.16 36.11
C ARG A 463 -4.70 0.36 36.03
N TRP A 464 -3.49 0.82 35.74
CA TRP A 464 -3.20 2.21 35.48
C TRP A 464 -3.66 2.61 34.08
N VAL A 465 -4.31 3.77 33.99
CA VAL A 465 -4.92 4.30 32.78
C VAL A 465 -4.62 5.78 32.69
N PHE A 466 -4.25 6.24 31.51
CA PHE A 466 -4.12 7.65 31.20
C PHE A 466 -5.42 8.21 30.62
N LEU A 467 -5.89 9.32 31.19
CA LEU A 467 -7.09 10.02 30.80
C LEU A 467 -6.74 11.47 30.47
N ASP A 468 -6.89 11.81 29.20
CA ASP A 468 -6.86 13.20 28.74
C ASP A 468 -8.09 13.94 29.33
N PRO A 469 -7.90 14.96 30.19
CA PRO A 469 -9.00 15.66 30.86
C PRO A 469 -9.96 16.35 29.89
N GLU A 470 -9.46 16.87 28.77
CA GLU A 470 -10.30 17.55 27.77
C GLU A 470 -11.19 16.53 27.05
N ARG A 471 -10.63 15.37 26.69
CA ARG A 471 -11.37 14.26 26.09
C ARG A 471 -12.42 13.69 27.04
N LEU A 472 -12.10 13.53 28.32
CA LEU A 472 -13.05 13.07 29.32
C LEU A 472 -14.21 14.06 29.49
N ALA A 473 -13.91 15.35 29.58
CA ALA A 473 -14.93 16.40 29.67
C ALA A 473 -15.83 16.42 28.42
N ALA A 474 -15.24 16.34 27.22
CA ALA A 474 -15.98 16.31 25.96
C ALA A 474 -16.85 15.04 25.84
N GLY A 475 -16.34 13.89 26.30
CA GLY A 475 -17.09 12.64 26.39
C GLY A 475 -18.28 12.73 27.35
N LEU A 476 -18.08 13.23 28.56
CA LEU A 476 -19.13 13.42 29.57
C LEU A 476 -20.20 14.42 29.10
N ALA A 477 -19.80 15.53 28.47
CA ALA A 477 -20.72 16.51 27.87
C ALA A 477 -21.52 15.93 26.69
N PHE A 478 -21.00 14.93 26.01
CA PHE A 478 -21.74 14.21 24.98
C PHE A 478 -22.74 13.21 25.56
N LEU A 479 -22.39 12.54 26.67
CA LEU A 479 -23.33 11.64 27.38
C LEU A 479 -24.58 12.36 27.89
N SER A 480 -24.50 13.65 28.22
CA SER A 480 -25.69 14.42 28.63
C SER A 480 -26.71 14.64 27.51
N ARG A 481 -26.36 14.34 26.24
CA ARG A 481 -27.33 14.32 25.12
C ARG A 481 -28.29 13.12 25.20
N GLY A 482 -27.95 12.09 26.00
CA GLY A 482 -28.80 10.94 26.27
C GLY A 482 -28.83 9.87 25.15
N GLY A 483 -29.71 8.89 25.33
CA GLY A 483 -30.09 7.91 24.32
C GLY A 483 -31.32 8.36 23.51
N GLY A 484 -31.66 7.63 22.46
CA GLY A 484 -32.83 7.92 21.64
C GLY A 484 -33.22 6.74 20.76
N THR A 485 -34.07 7.00 19.76
CA THR A 485 -34.44 6.04 18.73
C THR A 485 -33.77 6.41 17.41
N MET A 486 -33.15 5.45 16.72
CA MET A 486 -32.65 5.62 15.36
C MET A 486 -33.02 4.41 14.51
N THR A 487 -32.86 4.47 13.19
CA THR A 487 -33.08 3.25 12.38
C THR A 487 -31.97 2.23 12.63
N ALA A 488 -32.24 0.93 12.49
CA ALA A 488 -31.22 -0.11 12.58
C ALA A 488 -30.08 0.09 11.57
N GLY A 489 -30.39 0.67 10.39
CA GLY A 489 -29.40 1.08 9.39
C GLY A 489 -28.52 2.24 9.85
N ASP A 490 -29.08 3.23 10.52
CA ASP A 490 -28.29 4.32 11.13
C ASP A 490 -27.43 3.80 12.29
N ALA A 491 -27.98 2.90 13.10
CA ALA A 491 -27.23 2.24 14.17
C ALA A 491 -26.01 1.49 13.64
N LEU A 492 -26.13 0.77 12.51
CA LEU A 492 -25.01 0.12 11.83
C LEU A 492 -23.98 1.11 11.28
N ARG A 493 -24.41 2.24 10.71
CA ARG A 493 -23.50 3.28 10.21
C ARG A 493 -22.69 3.91 11.34
N VAL A 494 -23.37 4.24 12.44
CA VAL A 494 -22.78 4.87 13.63
C VAL A 494 -21.86 3.92 14.38
N THR A 495 -22.21 2.63 14.47
CA THR A 495 -21.44 1.67 15.29
C THR A 495 -20.07 1.35 14.72
N ARG A 496 -19.79 1.44 13.41
CA ARG A 496 -18.54 0.84 12.89
C ARG A 496 -17.73 1.49 11.80
N LEU A 497 -18.15 2.54 11.09
CA LEU A 497 -17.32 2.99 9.94
C LEU A 497 -17.02 4.48 9.82
N LEU A 498 -17.88 5.35 10.34
CA LEU A 498 -17.57 6.75 10.52
C LEU A 498 -18.50 7.30 11.61
N PRO A 499 -17.98 7.74 12.76
CA PRO A 499 -18.65 8.80 13.50
C PRO A 499 -19.04 9.92 12.52
N PRO A 500 -20.24 10.52 12.62
CA PRO A 500 -20.42 11.86 12.05
C PRO A 500 -19.26 12.76 12.53
N GLU A 501 -18.85 13.73 11.73
CA GLU A 501 -17.71 14.63 12.05
C GLU A 501 -17.88 15.37 13.40
N ASP A 502 -19.07 15.29 14.01
CA ASP A 502 -19.47 15.92 15.26
C ASP A 502 -19.32 15.06 16.54
N LEU A 503 -18.76 13.83 16.48
CA LEU A 503 -18.49 13.08 17.72
C LEU A 503 -17.20 13.55 18.39
N PRO A 504 -17.23 13.87 19.70
CA PRO A 504 -16.05 14.37 20.41
C PRO A 504 -14.99 13.30 20.68
N LEU A 505 -15.35 12.02 20.57
CA LEU A 505 -14.49 10.87 20.83
C LEU A 505 -14.78 9.75 19.82
N PRO A 506 -13.77 8.92 19.46
CA PRO A 506 -14.00 7.77 18.59
C PRO A 506 -14.89 6.73 19.28
N VAL A 507 -15.76 6.05 18.53
CA VAL A 507 -16.51 4.90 19.04
C VAL A 507 -15.56 3.71 19.14
N THR A 508 -15.24 3.26 20.35
CA THR A 508 -14.28 2.17 20.62
C THR A 508 -14.94 0.89 21.11
N ASP A 509 -16.21 0.95 21.53
CA ASP A 509 -17.02 -0.21 21.92
C ASP A 509 -18.42 -0.06 21.31
N ALA A 510 -18.93 -1.12 20.72
CA ALA A 510 -20.25 -1.14 20.11
C ALA A 510 -20.89 -2.49 20.44
N ARG A 511 -21.94 -2.45 21.26
CA ARG A 511 -22.67 -3.64 21.71
C ARG A 511 -24.12 -3.55 21.31
N GLY A 512 -24.71 -4.68 21.00
CA GLY A 512 -26.15 -4.76 20.86
C GLY A 512 -26.74 -5.99 21.52
N THR A 513 -28.05 -5.98 21.71
CA THR A 513 -28.86 -7.17 22.04
C THR A 513 -29.77 -7.48 20.86
N GLY A 514 -30.10 -8.76 20.66
CA GLY A 514 -30.86 -9.25 19.49
C GLY A 514 -30.02 -9.36 18.22
N TRP A 515 -30.65 -9.41 17.05
CA TRP A 515 -29.97 -9.71 15.77
C TRP A 515 -28.83 -8.74 15.43
N LEU A 516 -28.99 -7.46 15.77
CA LEU A 516 -27.98 -6.43 15.50
C LEU A 516 -26.76 -6.60 16.42
N GLY A 517 -26.96 -7.09 17.65
CA GLY A 517 -25.88 -7.42 18.57
C GLY A 517 -24.99 -8.55 18.07
N ASP A 518 -25.60 -9.62 17.56
CA ASP A 518 -24.87 -10.77 16.99
C ASP A 518 -24.18 -10.42 15.66
N LEU A 519 -24.81 -9.57 14.84
CA LEU A 519 -24.18 -9.02 13.63
C LEU A 519 -22.93 -8.20 13.97
N LEU A 520 -23.00 -7.39 15.02
CA LEU A 520 -21.87 -6.58 15.49
C LEU A 520 -20.81 -7.42 16.23
N SER A 521 -21.16 -8.41 17.03
CA SER A 521 -20.15 -9.23 17.74
C SER A 521 -19.26 -10.00 16.77
N GLY A 522 -19.73 -10.26 15.55
CA GLY A 522 -19.04 -11.08 14.56
C GLY A 522 -19.18 -12.58 14.84
N GLU A 523 -19.98 -12.96 15.85
CA GLU A 523 -20.35 -14.34 16.20
C GLU A 523 -21.59 -14.82 15.42
N LEU A 524 -22.08 -14.01 14.48
CA LEU A 524 -23.25 -14.33 13.67
C LEU A 524 -23.16 -15.72 13.01
N ASP A 525 -22.03 -16.08 12.40
CA ASP A 525 -21.86 -17.36 11.70
C ASP A 525 -21.93 -18.58 12.66
N GLU A 526 -21.58 -18.39 13.93
CA GLU A 526 -21.65 -19.44 14.96
C GLU A 526 -23.07 -19.59 15.53
N ARG A 527 -23.81 -18.48 15.60
CA ARG A 527 -25.15 -18.39 16.21
C ARG A 527 -26.30 -18.45 15.21
N LEU A 528 -26.01 -18.48 13.91
CA LEU A 528 -27.02 -18.50 12.86
C LEU A 528 -27.84 -19.79 12.90
N GLU A 529 -29.16 -19.68 12.95
CA GLU A 529 -30.06 -20.82 12.73
C GLU A 529 -29.94 -21.26 11.26
N LEU A 530 -29.64 -22.54 11.04
CA LEU A 530 -29.48 -23.08 9.69
C LEU A 530 -30.86 -23.29 9.06
N ILE A 531 -31.02 -22.80 7.84
CA ILE A 531 -32.25 -22.91 7.07
C ILE A 531 -32.11 -24.12 6.14
N ASP A 532 -33.18 -24.92 6.05
CA ASP A 532 -33.23 -26.02 5.10
C ASP A 532 -33.11 -25.50 3.65
N PRO A 533 -32.31 -26.16 2.80
CA PRO A 533 -32.23 -25.82 1.38
C PRO A 533 -33.62 -25.87 0.71
N PRO A 534 -33.93 -24.96 -0.23
CA PRO A 534 -35.26 -24.91 -0.83
C PRO A 534 -35.57 -26.16 -1.64
N ALA A 535 -36.83 -26.63 -1.59
CA ALA A 535 -37.27 -27.88 -2.24
C ALA A 535 -37.02 -27.94 -3.76
N GLY A 536 -36.89 -26.79 -4.43
CA GLY A 536 -36.57 -26.71 -5.86
C GLY A 536 -35.08 -26.86 -6.21
N LEU A 537 -34.20 -27.08 -5.21
CA LEU A 537 -32.76 -27.25 -5.41
C LEU A 537 -32.43 -28.72 -5.70
N THR A 538 -31.91 -28.99 -6.88
CA THR A 538 -31.48 -30.33 -7.31
C THR A 538 -30.06 -30.61 -6.84
N GLY A 539 -29.90 -31.14 -5.63
CA GLY A 539 -28.61 -31.52 -5.05
C GLY A 539 -28.58 -31.29 -3.54
N VAL A 540 -27.58 -31.84 -2.85
CA VAL A 540 -27.43 -31.70 -1.40
C VAL A 540 -26.34 -30.67 -1.12
N LEU A 541 -26.68 -29.59 -0.42
CA LEU A 541 -25.68 -28.63 0.07
C LEU A 541 -24.84 -29.27 1.17
N LYS A 542 -23.53 -29.04 1.12
CA LYS A 542 -22.62 -29.41 2.21
C LYS A 542 -22.91 -28.56 3.46
N PRO A 543 -22.46 -28.97 4.66
CA PRO A 543 -22.71 -28.22 5.90
C PRO A 543 -22.26 -26.75 5.82
N TYR A 544 -21.06 -26.50 5.30
CA TYR A 544 -20.57 -25.13 5.10
C TYR A 544 -21.39 -24.39 4.04
N GLN A 545 -21.84 -25.05 2.96
CA GLN A 545 -22.68 -24.41 1.94
C GLN A 545 -24.05 -24.03 2.50
N THR A 546 -24.62 -24.86 3.37
CA THR A 546 -25.89 -24.58 4.07
C THR A 546 -25.74 -23.38 4.99
N ARG A 547 -24.63 -23.27 5.72
CA ARG A 547 -24.28 -22.07 6.51
C ARG A 547 -24.18 -20.82 5.65
N GLY A 548 -23.44 -20.88 4.54
CA GLY A 548 -23.25 -19.71 3.68
C GLY A 548 -24.53 -19.31 2.94
N PHE A 549 -25.36 -20.27 2.54
CA PHE A 549 -26.72 -20.02 2.05
C PHE A 549 -27.59 -19.34 3.12
N SER A 550 -27.61 -19.87 4.34
CA SER A 550 -28.40 -19.30 5.45
C SER A 550 -27.93 -17.87 5.78
N TRP A 551 -26.62 -17.63 5.76
CA TRP A 551 -26.04 -16.29 5.94
C TRP A 551 -26.48 -15.33 4.81
N LEU A 552 -26.48 -15.78 3.55
CA LEU A 552 -27.00 -14.99 2.44
C LEU A 552 -28.49 -14.67 2.61
N VAL A 553 -29.31 -15.61 3.09
CA VAL A 553 -30.73 -15.37 3.38
C VAL A 553 -30.89 -14.33 4.49
N PHE A 554 -30.10 -14.42 5.55
CA PHE A 554 -30.11 -13.44 6.63
C PHE A 554 -29.77 -12.03 6.12
N MET A 555 -28.68 -11.88 5.36
CA MET A 555 -28.30 -10.59 4.77
C MET A 555 -29.39 -10.06 3.82
N ASP A 556 -29.99 -10.94 3.01
CA ASP A 556 -31.07 -10.61 2.09
C ASP A 556 -32.38 -10.19 2.77
N SER A 557 -32.71 -10.78 3.92
CA SER A 557 -33.88 -10.40 4.74
C SER A 557 -33.75 -8.97 5.26
N LEU A 558 -32.54 -8.57 5.66
CA LEU A 558 -32.24 -7.23 6.15
C LEU A 558 -32.06 -6.18 5.04
N GLY A 559 -31.94 -6.61 3.78
CA GLY A 559 -31.58 -5.73 2.67
C GLY A 559 -30.13 -5.23 2.73
N LEU A 560 -29.25 -5.96 3.42
CA LEU A 560 -27.82 -5.66 3.50
C LEU A 560 -27.08 -6.42 2.40
N GLY A 561 -26.17 -5.72 1.72
CA GLY A 561 -25.32 -6.32 0.71
C GLY A 561 -24.29 -7.28 1.30
N ALA A 562 -23.96 -8.31 0.53
CA ALA A 562 -23.15 -9.44 0.98
C ALA A 562 -21.97 -9.71 0.04
N CYS A 563 -20.77 -9.93 0.59
CA CYS A 563 -19.60 -10.38 -0.14
C CYS A 563 -19.27 -11.83 0.25
N LEU A 564 -19.54 -12.78 -0.65
CA LEU A 564 -19.18 -14.19 -0.49
C LEU A 564 -17.81 -14.44 -1.15
N ALA A 565 -16.80 -14.56 -0.29
CA ALA A 565 -15.39 -14.59 -0.64
C ALA A 565 -14.73 -15.97 -0.43
N ASP A 566 -15.52 -17.05 -0.47
CA ASP A 566 -15.02 -18.43 -0.36
C ASP A 566 -13.96 -18.76 -1.41
N ASP A 567 -12.99 -19.61 -1.05
CA ASP A 567 -12.02 -20.16 -1.99
C ASP A 567 -12.70 -20.75 -3.23
N MET A 568 -12.04 -20.60 -4.36
CA MET A 568 -12.58 -21.07 -5.63
C MET A 568 -12.74 -22.59 -5.63
N GLY A 569 -13.94 -23.06 -5.94
CA GLY A 569 -14.29 -24.48 -5.94
C GLY A 569 -15.12 -24.92 -4.74
N LEU A 570 -15.37 -24.06 -3.74
CA LEU A 570 -16.27 -24.34 -2.61
C LEU A 570 -17.77 -24.19 -2.94
N GLY A 571 -18.12 -23.90 -4.20
CA GLY A 571 -19.51 -23.84 -4.63
C GLY A 571 -20.24 -22.56 -4.22
N LYS A 572 -19.68 -21.38 -4.51
CA LYS A 572 -20.39 -20.09 -4.38
C LYS A 572 -21.65 -20.02 -5.25
N THR A 573 -21.57 -20.60 -6.46
CA THR A 573 -22.69 -20.65 -7.41
C THR A 573 -23.91 -21.35 -6.84
N VAL A 574 -23.74 -22.56 -6.28
CA VAL A 574 -24.88 -23.33 -5.75
C VAL A 574 -25.50 -22.66 -4.52
N GLN A 575 -24.72 -21.97 -3.70
CA GLN A 575 -25.21 -21.17 -2.57
C GLN A 575 -26.07 -19.99 -3.05
N LEU A 576 -25.65 -19.28 -4.10
CA LEU A 576 -26.45 -18.21 -4.70
C LEU A 576 -27.73 -18.75 -5.36
N LEU A 577 -27.65 -19.84 -6.11
CA LEU A 577 -28.82 -20.45 -6.74
C LEU A 577 -29.85 -20.89 -5.68
N ALA A 578 -29.40 -21.42 -4.53
CA ALA A 578 -30.26 -21.71 -3.40
C ALA A 578 -30.96 -20.44 -2.86
N LEU A 579 -30.24 -19.31 -2.75
CA LEU A 579 -30.86 -18.02 -2.38
C LEU A 579 -31.95 -17.58 -3.37
N LEU A 580 -31.67 -17.66 -4.68
CA LEU A 580 -32.62 -17.28 -5.73
C LEU A 580 -33.85 -18.21 -5.75
N LEU A 581 -33.67 -19.50 -5.45
CA LEU A 581 -34.78 -20.45 -5.31
C LEU A 581 -35.63 -20.18 -4.06
N HIS A 582 -34.99 -19.77 -2.97
CA HIS A 582 -35.64 -19.48 -1.69
C HIS A 582 -36.56 -18.26 -1.79
N ARG A 583 -36.19 -17.22 -2.54
CA ARG A 583 -36.97 -15.98 -2.65
C ARG A 583 -36.90 -15.33 -4.04
N ARG A 584 -38.06 -15.20 -4.70
CA ARG A 584 -38.25 -14.77 -6.09
C ARG A 584 -39.19 -13.55 -6.21
N ASP A 585 -38.81 -12.44 -5.59
CA ASP A 585 -39.66 -11.24 -5.54
C ASP A 585 -39.52 -10.32 -6.78
N GLY A 586 -38.59 -10.64 -7.67
CA GLY A 586 -38.33 -9.90 -8.90
C GLY A 586 -37.13 -10.46 -9.67
N PRO A 587 -36.77 -9.87 -10.82
CA PRO A 587 -35.64 -10.34 -11.59
C PRO A 587 -34.31 -10.03 -10.88
N ALA A 588 -33.40 -11.01 -10.86
CA ALA A 588 -32.02 -10.80 -10.45
C ALA A 588 -31.11 -10.58 -11.68
N LEU A 589 -30.20 -9.62 -11.60
CA LEU A 589 -29.14 -9.41 -12.61
C LEU A 589 -27.83 -10.00 -12.11
N LEU A 590 -27.21 -10.89 -12.88
CA LEU A 590 -25.89 -11.42 -12.60
C LEU A 590 -24.90 -10.98 -13.69
N VAL A 591 -23.89 -10.22 -13.28
CA VAL A 591 -22.80 -9.74 -14.13
C VAL A 591 -21.56 -10.59 -13.87
N CYS A 592 -21.06 -11.28 -14.89
CA CYS A 592 -19.91 -12.17 -14.76
C CYS A 592 -18.91 -12.01 -15.93
N PRO A 593 -17.69 -12.57 -15.83
CA PRO A 593 -16.81 -12.66 -16.99
C PRO A 593 -17.43 -13.49 -18.11
N LEU A 594 -17.16 -13.12 -19.37
CA LEU A 594 -17.69 -13.83 -20.55
C LEU A 594 -17.41 -15.34 -20.52
N SER A 595 -16.27 -15.72 -19.97
CA SER A 595 -15.80 -17.10 -19.86
C SER A 595 -16.60 -17.98 -18.90
N VAL A 596 -17.32 -17.40 -17.94
CA VAL A 596 -18.08 -18.16 -16.92
C VAL A 596 -19.59 -18.09 -17.14
N LEU A 597 -20.05 -17.23 -18.06
CA LEU A 597 -21.46 -17.05 -18.37
C LEU A 597 -22.15 -18.37 -18.77
N GLY A 598 -21.51 -19.18 -19.61
CA GLY A 598 -22.05 -20.50 -20.00
C GLY A 598 -22.07 -21.50 -18.84
N ASN A 599 -21.13 -21.39 -17.91
CA ASN A 599 -21.11 -22.22 -16.71
C ASN A 599 -22.30 -21.91 -15.78
N TRP A 600 -22.61 -20.62 -15.60
CA TRP A 600 -23.80 -20.20 -14.84
C TRP A 600 -25.10 -20.75 -15.41
N GLN A 601 -25.26 -20.77 -16.74
CA GLN A 601 -26.44 -21.39 -17.36
C GLN A 601 -26.55 -22.89 -17.05
N ARG A 602 -25.46 -23.64 -17.26
CA ARG A 602 -25.44 -25.08 -16.99
C ARG A 602 -25.67 -25.41 -15.52
N GLU A 603 -25.07 -24.63 -14.61
CA GLU A 603 -25.26 -24.82 -13.18
C GLU A 603 -26.68 -24.47 -12.75
N ALA A 604 -27.28 -23.42 -13.31
CA ALA A 604 -28.69 -23.10 -13.05
C ALA A 604 -29.64 -24.19 -13.57
N GLU A 605 -29.43 -24.69 -14.80
CA GLU A 605 -30.21 -25.81 -15.35
C GLU A 605 -30.06 -27.09 -14.50
N ARG A 606 -28.85 -27.36 -14.01
CA ARG A 606 -28.54 -28.54 -13.20
C ARG A 606 -29.12 -28.46 -11.78
N PHE A 607 -28.85 -27.37 -11.07
CA PHE A 607 -29.14 -27.23 -9.64
C PHE A 607 -30.47 -26.53 -9.35
N ALA A 608 -30.97 -25.71 -10.27
CA ALA A 608 -32.17 -24.90 -10.09
C ALA A 608 -33.05 -24.88 -11.36
N PRO A 609 -33.47 -26.04 -11.89
CA PRO A 609 -34.18 -26.13 -13.17
C PRO A 609 -35.50 -25.35 -13.20
N GLY A 610 -36.08 -25.06 -12.03
CA GLY A 610 -37.29 -24.25 -11.90
C GLY A 610 -37.07 -22.73 -12.02
N LEU A 611 -35.84 -22.24 -12.22
CA LEU A 611 -35.55 -20.82 -12.45
C LEU A 611 -35.62 -20.46 -13.94
N ARG A 612 -36.32 -19.38 -14.27
CA ARG A 612 -36.37 -18.82 -15.62
C ARG A 612 -35.13 -17.96 -15.88
N VAL A 613 -34.09 -18.61 -16.39
CA VAL A 613 -32.81 -17.95 -16.73
C VAL A 613 -32.86 -17.38 -18.15
N ARG A 614 -32.35 -16.16 -18.32
CA ARG A 614 -32.20 -15.47 -19.61
C ARG A 614 -30.79 -14.92 -19.76
N VAL A 615 -30.30 -14.81 -21.00
CA VAL A 615 -28.95 -14.29 -21.29
C VAL A 615 -29.03 -13.02 -22.10
N LEU A 616 -28.43 -11.95 -21.58
CA LEU A 616 -28.25 -10.68 -22.25
C LEU A 616 -26.79 -10.57 -22.75
N HIS A 617 -26.53 -11.06 -23.96
CA HIS A 617 -25.21 -11.00 -24.60
C HIS A 617 -25.32 -11.16 -26.13
N GLY A 618 -24.38 -10.57 -26.89
CA GLY A 618 -24.33 -10.68 -28.37
C GLY A 618 -24.80 -9.41 -29.10
N ALA A 619 -24.59 -9.35 -30.42
CA ALA A 619 -24.94 -8.18 -31.24
C ALA A 619 -26.47 -8.07 -31.45
N ASP A 620 -27.15 -9.19 -31.73
CA ASP A 620 -28.60 -9.28 -31.96
C ASP A 620 -29.40 -9.56 -30.67
N ARG A 621 -28.90 -9.05 -29.53
CA ARG A 621 -29.53 -9.30 -28.23
C ARG A 621 -30.84 -8.54 -28.09
N ALA A 622 -31.83 -9.16 -27.45
CA ALA A 622 -33.09 -8.52 -27.11
C ALA A 622 -32.87 -7.34 -26.14
N ASP A 623 -33.80 -6.39 -26.16
CA ASP A 623 -33.78 -5.25 -25.26
C ASP A 623 -33.81 -5.70 -23.78
N PRO A 624 -32.98 -5.13 -22.88
CA PRO A 624 -32.92 -5.55 -21.49
C PRO A 624 -34.26 -5.52 -20.76
N ALA A 625 -35.13 -4.55 -21.03
CA ALA A 625 -36.43 -4.46 -20.36
C ALA A 625 -37.31 -5.63 -20.79
N SER A 626 -37.39 -5.90 -22.10
CA SER A 626 -38.17 -7.02 -22.64
C SER A 626 -37.72 -8.38 -22.10
N LEU A 627 -36.42 -8.55 -21.89
CA LEU A 627 -35.81 -9.79 -21.43
C LEU A 627 -35.95 -10.00 -19.91
N SER A 628 -36.12 -8.91 -19.14
CA SER A 628 -36.34 -8.96 -17.70
C SER A 628 -37.76 -9.38 -17.31
N VAL A 629 -38.75 -9.16 -18.18
CA VAL A 629 -40.16 -9.50 -17.91
C VAL A 629 -40.31 -11.01 -17.76
N GLY A 630 -40.73 -11.44 -16.57
CA GLY A 630 -40.93 -12.86 -16.25
C GLY A 630 -39.63 -13.68 -16.17
N ALA A 631 -38.46 -13.05 -16.12
CA ALA A 631 -37.21 -13.72 -15.81
C ALA A 631 -37.00 -13.76 -14.29
N ASP A 632 -36.46 -14.87 -13.78
CA ASP A 632 -36.00 -14.94 -12.39
C ASP A 632 -34.52 -14.53 -12.29
N LEU A 633 -33.73 -14.82 -13.34
CA LEU A 633 -32.29 -14.52 -13.42
C LEU A 633 -31.90 -14.09 -14.83
N VAL A 634 -31.29 -12.92 -14.95
CA VAL A 634 -30.69 -12.39 -16.19
C VAL A 634 -29.17 -12.44 -16.07
N LEU A 635 -28.51 -13.19 -16.95
CA LEU A 635 -27.06 -13.30 -17.01
C LEU A 635 -26.49 -12.33 -18.05
N THR A 636 -25.48 -11.56 -17.69
CA THR A 636 -24.77 -10.68 -18.61
C THR A 636 -23.27 -10.63 -18.31
N THR A 637 -22.53 -9.88 -19.13
CA THR A 637 -21.09 -9.68 -18.97
C THR A 637 -20.76 -8.26 -18.53
N TYR A 638 -19.61 -8.05 -17.87
CA TYR A 638 -19.15 -6.70 -17.53
C TYR A 638 -19.08 -5.74 -18.73
N ALA A 639 -18.67 -6.25 -19.91
CA ALA A 639 -18.62 -5.44 -21.13
C ALA A 639 -20.03 -5.02 -21.60
N THR A 640 -20.98 -5.94 -21.55
CA THR A 640 -22.39 -5.66 -21.89
C THR A 640 -23.02 -4.72 -20.86
N ALA A 641 -22.75 -4.90 -19.57
CA ALA A 641 -23.24 -4.03 -18.50
C ALA A 641 -22.77 -2.58 -18.66
N VAL A 642 -21.54 -2.35 -19.13
CA VAL A 642 -21.05 -0.99 -19.46
C VAL A 642 -21.74 -0.44 -20.69
N ARG A 643 -21.91 -1.25 -21.74
CA ARG A 643 -22.50 -0.82 -23.01
C ARG A 643 -23.98 -0.46 -22.87
N ASP A 644 -24.73 -1.24 -22.10
CA ASP A 644 -26.19 -1.10 -21.93
C ASP A 644 -26.54 -0.50 -20.57
N ALA A 645 -25.62 0.29 -19.98
CA ALA A 645 -25.76 0.77 -18.62
C ALA A 645 -27.05 1.57 -18.39
N ASP A 646 -27.46 2.39 -19.36
CA ASP A 646 -28.66 3.22 -19.24
C ASP A 646 -29.95 2.38 -19.26
N ALA A 647 -30.02 1.38 -20.14
CA ALA A 647 -31.15 0.46 -20.22
C ALA A 647 -31.26 -0.44 -18.97
N LEU A 648 -30.12 -0.92 -18.46
CA LEU A 648 -30.08 -1.72 -17.23
C LEU A 648 -30.39 -0.91 -15.96
N ALA A 649 -30.08 0.39 -15.95
CA ALA A 649 -30.40 1.30 -14.85
C ALA A 649 -31.89 1.67 -14.79
N ALA A 650 -32.66 1.45 -15.86
CA ALA A 650 -34.09 1.73 -15.92
C ALA A 650 -34.97 0.58 -15.38
N ILE A 651 -34.37 -0.54 -14.97
CA ILE A 651 -35.06 -1.74 -14.49
C ILE A 651 -34.86 -1.84 -12.98
N ASP A 652 -35.94 -2.01 -12.21
CA ASP A 652 -35.88 -2.27 -10.77
C ASP A 652 -35.51 -3.73 -10.50
N TRP A 653 -34.25 -3.99 -10.19
CA TRP A 653 -33.77 -5.34 -9.87
C TRP A 653 -34.06 -5.70 -8.41
N ASP A 654 -34.51 -6.93 -8.17
CA ASP A 654 -34.54 -7.47 -6.80
C ASP A 654 -33.11 -7.64 -6.27
N ARG A 655 -32.22 -8.18 -7.12
CA ARG A 655 -30.81 -8.38 -6.77
C ARG A 655 -29.88 -8.04 -7.92
N VAL A 656 -28.74 -7.42 -7.60
CA VAL A 656 -27.61 -7.31 -8.53
C VAL A 656 -26.42 -8.07 -7.97
N VAL A 657 -25.95 -9.06 -8.72
CA VAL A 657 -24.88 -9.97 -8.34
C VAL A 657 -23.67 -9.75 -9.25
N LEU A 658 -22.49 -9.58 -8.66
CA LEU A 658 -21.22 -9.54 -9.38
C LEU A 658 -20.44 -10.82 -9.13
N ASP A 659 -20.19 -11.60 -10.17
CA ASP A 659 -19.26 -12.73 -10.11
C ASP A 659 -17.85 -12.28 -10.52
N GLU A 660 -16.84 -12.87 -9.89
CA GLU A 660 -15.43 -12.44 -9.98
C GLU A 660 -15.32 -10.90 -9.77
N ALA A 661 -15.83 -10.43 -8.62
CA ALA A 661 -15.95 -9.01 -8.29
C ALA A 661 -14.62 -8.21 -8.31
N GLN A 662 -13.46 -8.88 -8.40
CA GLN A 662 -12.19 -8.21 -8.69
C GLN A 662 -12.19 -7.45 -10.04
N HIS A 663 -13.13 -7.72 -10.94
CA HIS A 663 -13.35 -6.91 -12.15
C HIS A 663 -13.73 -5.45 -11.88
N ILE A 664 -14.21 -5.12 -10.67
CA ILE A 664 -14.52 -3.74 -10.24
C ILE A 664 -13.50 -3.18 -9.24
N LYS A 665 -12.27 -3.73 -9.18
CA LYS A 665 -11.24 -3.32 -8.22
C LYS A 665 -10.83 -1.85 -8.29
N ASN A 666 -10.97 -1.22 -9.45
CA ASN A 666 -10.80 0.21 -9.62
C ASN A 666 -12.18 0.87 -9.61
N SER A 667 -12.48 1.61 -8.54
CA SER A 667 -13.75 2.34 -8.39
C SER A 667 -13.99 3.39 -9.46
N ALA A 668 -12.93 3.95 -10.03
CA ALA A 668 -13.02 4.88 -11.16
C ALA A 668 -13.15 4.17 -12.52
N GLY A 669 -13.10 2.84 -12.58
CA GLY A 669 -13.25 2.08 -13.83
C GLY A 669 -14.67 2.12 -14.40
N ALA A 670 -14.81 2.01 -15.73
CA ALA A 670 -16.11 2.06 -16.40
C ALA A 670 -17.09 0.98 -15.89
N ALA A 671 -16.61 -0.24 -15.66
CA ALA A 671 -17.42 -1.32 -15.10
C ALA A 671 -17.94 -1.00 -13.69
N ALA A 672 -17.07 -0.50 -12.79
CA ALA A 672 -17.46 -0.13 -11.43
C ALA A 672 -18.48 1.01 -11.43
N ARG A 673 -18.30 2.03 -12.27
CA ARG A 673 -19.27 3.13 -12.43
C ARG A 673 -20.61 2.64 -12.98
N ALA A 674 -20.62 1.76 -13.96
CA ALA A 674 -21.84 1.24 -14.57
C ALA A 674 -22.67 0.44 -13.56
N VAL A 675 -22.09 -0.59 -12.93
CA VAL A 675 -22.84 -1.49 -12.03
C VAL A 675 -23.38 -0.79 -10.79
N ARG A 676 -22.75 0.30 -10.34
CA ARG A 676 -23.22 1.09 -9.20
C ARG A 676 -24.50 1.87 -9.49
N ARG A 677 -24.78 2.17 -10.77
CA ARG A 677 -25.99 2.89 -11.22
C ARG A 677 -27.24 2.02 -11.22
N PHE A 678 -27.10 0.69 -11.22
CA PHE A 678 -28.25 -0.21 -11.31
C PHE A 678 -29.01 -0.23 -9.98
N PRO A 679 -30.31 0.09 -9.96
CA PRO A 679 -31.10 0.02 -8.75
C PRO A 679 -31.26 -1.44 -8.35
N ALA A 680 -31.13 -1.73 -7.05
CA ALA A 680 -31.19 -3.09 -6.52
C ALA A 680 -31.66 -3.07 -5.08
N ARG A 681 -32.62 -3.92 -4.71
CA ARG A 681 -32.99 -4.11 -3.29
C ARG A 681 -31.84 -4.71 -2.49
N ASN A 682 -31.12 -5.68 -3.07
CA ASN A 682 -29.94 -6.27 -2.46
C ASN A 682 -28.79 -6.43 -3.47
N ARG A 683 -27.54 -6.34 -3.00
CA ARG A 683 -26.33 -6.40 -3.83
C ARG A 683 -25.35 -7.44 -3.30
N ILE A 684 -24.93 -8.35 -4.17
CA ILE A 684 -24.08 -9.49 -3.80
C ILE A 684 -22.81 -9.47 -4.63
N ALA A 685 -21.66 -9.65 -3.99
CA ALA A 685 -20.38 -9.84 -4.65
C ALA A 685 -19.85 -11.25 -4.39
N LEU A 686 -19.46 -11.96 -5.44
CA LEU A 686 -18.79 -13.25 -5.37
C LEU A 686 -17.33 -13.07 -5.80
N THR A 687 -16.40 -13.52 -4.97
CA THR A 687 -14.96 -13.45 -5.28
C THR A 687 -14.21 -14.63 -4.66
N GLY A 688 -13.07 -15.00 -5.22
CA GLY A 688 -12.14 -15.96 -4.58
C GLY A 688 -11.08 -15.28 -3.71
N THR A 689 -10.82 -13.99 -3.97
CA THR A 689 -9.78 -13.21 -3.28
C THR A 689 -10.31 -11.79 -3.11
N PRO A 690 -10.92 -11.46 -1.96
CA PRO A 690 -11.57 -10.16 -1.76
C PRO A 690 -10.58 -8.99 -1.69
N VAL A 691 -9.31 -9.28 -1.40
CA VAL A 691 -8.19 -8.35 -1.52
C VAL A 691 -7.13 -9.05 -2.36
N GLU A 692 -6.87 -8.54 -3.55
CA GLU A 692 -5.83 -9.09 -4.43
C GLU A 692 -4.51 -8.38 -4.15
N ASN A 693 -4.53 -7.05 -3.99
CA ASN A 693 -3.30 -6.24 -3.92
C ASN A 693 -3.34 -4.99 -3.03
N ARG A 694 -4.49 -4.34 -2.88
CA ARG A 694 -4.61 -3.05 -2.18
C ARG A 694 -5.93 -2.94 -1.44
N LEU A 695 -5.95 -2.23 -0.31
CA LEU A 695 -7.18 -1.99 0.46
C LEU A 695 -8.22 -1.17 -0.30
N ALA A 696 -7.79 -0.40 -1.31
CA ALA A 696 -8.70 0.30 -2.22
C ALA A 696 -9.60 -0.65 -3.03
N GLU A 697 -9.15 -1.87 -3.31
CA GLU A 697 -9.95 -2.87 -4.04
C GLU A 697 -11.09 -3.38 -3.16
N LEU A 698 -10.78 -3.65 -1.88
CA LEU A 698 -11.76 -4.01 -0.86
C LEU A 698 -12.84 -2.92 -0.71
N TRP A 699 -12.41 -1.66 -0.65
CA TRP A 699 -13.33 -0.52 -0.61
C TRP A 699 -14.27 -0.51 -1.81
N SER A 700 -13.75 -0.71 -3.02
CA SER A 700 -14.57 -0.67 -4.24
C SER A 700 -15.68 -1.73 -4.25
N ILE A 701 -15.36 -2.95 -3.79
CA ILE A 701 -16.31 -4.08 -3.67
C ILE A 701 -17.31 -3.82 -2.55
N LEU A 702 -16.83 -3.45 -1.35
CA LEU A 702 -17.69 -3.25 -0.19
C LEU A 702 -18.63 -2.04 -0.35
N ASP A 703 -18.18 -0.98 -1.01
CA ASP A 703 -19.01 0.17 -1.35
C ASP A 703 -19.98 -0.14 -2.53
N PHE A 704 -19.70 -1.15 -3.36
CA PHE A 704 -20.72 -1.65 -4.29
C PHE A 704 -21.84 -2.37 -3.54
N VAL A 705 -21.51 -3.31 -2.63
CA VAL A 705 -22.51 -4.10 -1.91
C VAL A 705 -23.29 -3.26 -0.90
N ASN A 706 -22.62 -2.35 -0.19
CA ASN A 706 -23.24 -1.44 0.78
C ASN A 706 -22.75 0.01 0.55
N PRO A 707 -23.36 0.76 -0.38
CA PRO A 707 -22.93 2.11 -0.72
C PRO A 707 -22.92 3.07 0.49
N GLY A 708 -21.83 3.80 0.66
CA GLY A 708 -21.67 4.79 1.73
C GLY A 708 -21.31 4.19 3.10
N LEU A 709 -21.29 2.87 3.22
CA LEU A 709 -20.89 2.17 4.45
C LEU A 709 -19.44 2.52 4.85
N LEU A 710 -18.52 2.59 3.88
CA LEU A 710 -17.09 2.85 4.09
C LEU A 710 -16.65 4.29 3.76
N ALA A 711 -17.53 5.28 3.88
CA ALA A 711 -17.24 6.67 3.49
C ALA A 711 -16.89 6.86 2.01
N SER A 712 -16.43 8.07 1.68
CA SER A 712 -15.77 8.35 0.41
C SER A 712 -14.43 7.58 0.28
N ALA A 713 -14.01 7.30 -0.95
CA ALA A 713 -12.71 6.71 -1.24
C ALA A 713 -11.54 7.52 -0.66
N HIS A 714 -11.68 8.84 -0.58
CA HIS A 714 -10.67 9.73 -0.01
C HIS A 714 -10.54 9.53 1.50
N THR A 715 -11.68 9.56 2.22
CA THR A 715 -11.72 9.35 3.67
C THR A 715 -11.23 7.96 4.04
N PHE A 716 -11.68 6.93 3.32
CA PHE A 716 -11.20 5.56 3.53
C PHE A 716 -9.69 5.44 3.34
N ARG A 717 -9.16 6.10 2.30
CA ARG A 717 -7.72 6.11 2.04
C ARG A 717 -6.93 6.78 3.16
N ALA A 718 -7.39 7.92 3.66
CA ALA A 718 -6.73 8.65 4.74
C ALA A 718 -6.77 7.90 6.07
N ARG A 719 -7.91 7.28 6.42
CA ARG A 719 -8.13 6.62 7.73
C ARG A 719 -7.65 5.18 7.82
N PHE A 720 -7.63 4.44 6.69
CA PHE A 720 -7.29 3.02 6.68
C PHE A 720 -6.16 2.71 5.71
N ALA A 721 -6.31 3.04 4.42
CA ALA A 721 -5.35 2.55 3.43
C ALA A 721 -3.92 3.09 3.66
N VAL A 722 -3.75 4.39 3.90
CA VAL A 722 -2.43 4.98 4.15
C VAL A 722 -1.84 4.52 5.49
N PRO A 723 -2.56 4.57 6.63
CA PRO A 723 -2.08 4.00 7.89
C PRO A 723 -1.61 2.55 7.80
N ILE A 724 -2.41 1.69 7.18
CA ILE A 724 -2.12 0.25 7.12
C ILE A 724 -1.01 -0.05 6.10
N GLU A 725 -1.09 0.50 4.88
CA GLU A 725 -0.15 0.16 3.80
C GLU A 725 1.21 0.87 3.94
N ARG A 726 1.26 2.07 4.53
CA ARG A 726 2.49 2.88 4.62
C ARG A 726 3.13 2.87 6.01
N TYR A 727 2.32 2.85 7.07
CA TYR A 727 2.78 2.98 8.45
C TYR A 727 2.59 1.70 9.29
N GLU A 728 2.05 0.63 8.69
CA GLU A 728 1.84 -0.67 9.32
C GLU A 728 1.00 -0.59 10.62
N ASP A 729 0.02 0.30 10.62
CA ASP A 729 -0.88 0.52 11.76
C ASP A 729 -1.83 -0.68 11.96
N GLU A 730 -1.46 -1.58 12.88
CA GLU A 730 -2.25 -2.75 13.27
C GLU A 730 -3.59 -2.38 13.92
N GLU A 731 -3.69 -1.22 14.56
CA GLU A 731 -4.94 -0.76 15.17
C GLU A 731 -5.93 -0.36 14.08
N ALA A 732 -5.48 0.40 13.07
CA ALA A 732 -6.27 0.70 11.89
C ALA A 732 -6.70 -0.58 11.15
N ALA A 733 -5.81 -1.58 11.04
CA ALA A 733 -6.13 -2.87 10.44
C ALA A 733 -7.17 -3.66 11.25
N ALA A 734 -7.09 -3.66 12.58
CA ALA A 734 -8.06 -4.29 13.46
C ALA A 734 -9.44 -3.63 13.35
N ARG A 735 -9.49 -2.29 13.36
CA ARG A 735 -10.74 -1.52 13.17
C ARG A 735 -11.39 -1.83 11.82
N LEU A 736 -10.61 -1.86 10.74
CA LEU A 736 -11.12 -2.21 9.41
C LEU A 736 -11.66 -3.64 9.35
N ARG A 737 -10.93 -4.62 9.90
CA ARG A 737 -11.38 -6.02 9.98
C ARG A 737 -12.71 -6.13 10.74
N GLN A 738 -12.81 -5.51 11.91
CA GLN A 738 -14.02 -5.53 12.74
C GLN A 738 -15.23 -4.90 12.03
N ALA A 739 -15.00 -3.85 11.25
CA ALA A 739 -16.05 -3.13 10.55
C ALA A 739 -16.53 -3.83 9.28
N THR A 740 -15.65 -4.55 8.59
CA THR A 740 -15.98 -5.22 7.33
C THR A 740 -16.48 -6.66 7.50
N ARG A 741 -16.12 -7.30 8.63
CA ARG A 741 -16.48 -8.70 8.96
C ARG A 741 -17.96 -9.05 8.77
N PRO A 742 -18.95 -8.22 9.15
CA PRO A 742 -20.37 -8.60 9.02
C PRO A 742 -20.83 -8.78 7.56
N PHE A 743 -20.17 -8.11 6.62
CA PHE A 743 -20.54 -8.06 5.21
C PHE A 743 -19.69 -8.99 4.34
N LEU A 744 -18.70 -9.68 4.93
CA LEU A 744 -17.72 -10.49 4.23
C LEU A 744 -17.62 -11.88 4.85
N LEU A 745 -18.14 -12.89 4.13
CA LEU A 745 -17.97 -14.29 4.49
C LEU A 745 -16.85 -14.91 3.64
N ARG A 746 -15.77 -15.35 4.28
CA ARG A 746 -14.62 -15.99 3.62
C ARG A 746 -14.26 -17.30 4.31
N ARG A 747 -14.19 -18.37 3.51
CA ARG A 747 -13.75 -19.70 3.94
C ARG A 747 -12.69 -20.24 3.00
N THR A 748 -11.75 -21.00 3.55
CA THR A 748 -10.65 -21.60 2.80
C THR A 748 -10.76 -23.11 2.71
N LYS A 749 -10.12 -23.71 1.71
CA LYS A 749 -10.05 -25.18 1.60
C LYS A 749 -9.30 -25.84 2.77
N ALA A 750 -8.49 -25.07 3.49
CA ALA A 750 -7.75 -25.51 4.66
C ALA A 750 -8.57 -25.47 5.95
N ASP A 751 -9.79 -24.90 5.92
CA ASP A 751 -10.62 -24.80 7.12
C ASP A 751 -10.95 -26.22 7.63
N PRO A 752 -10.84 -26.50 8.95
CA PRO A 752 -11.03 -27.85 9.50
C PRO A 752 -12.38 -28.49 9.14
N GLY A 753 -13.45 -27.69 8.98
CA GLY A 753 -14.77 -28.15 8.56
C GLY A 753 -14.96 -28.41 7.06
N ILE A 754 -13.93 -28.14 6.24
CA ILE A 754 -13.94 -28.26 4.77
C ILE A 754 -12.89 -29.27 4.30
N ALA A 755 -11.74 -29.34 4.98
CA ALA A 755 -10.61 -30.17 4.59
C ALA A 755 -10.93 -31.67 4.43
N GLY A 756 -11.90 -32.20 5.18
CA GLY A 756 -12.33 -33.61 5.08
C GLY A 756 -13.15 -33.97 3.83
N ASP A 757 -13.59 -32.99 3.04
CA ASP A 757 -14.48 -33.18 1.88
C ASP A 757 -13.75 -33.14 0.51
N LEU A 758 -12.43 -32.91 0.49
CA LEU A 758 -11.60 -32.84 -0.72
C LEU A 758 -10.42 -33.84 -0.64
N PRO A 759 -10.02 -34.49 -1.75
CA PRO A 759 -8.83 -35.35 -1.78
C PRO A 759 -7.55 -34.51 -1.58
N SER A 760 -6.38 -35.15 -1.44
CA SER A 760 -5.15 -34.41 -1.20
C SER A 760 -4.67 -33.68 -2.47
N LYS A 761 -4.11 -32.48 -2.30
CA LYS A 761 -3.47 -31.71 -3.37
C LYS A 761 -1.98 -31.63 -3.10
N ARG A 762 -1.16 -32.17 -4.00
CA ARG A 762 0.30 -32.18 -3.88
C ARG A 762 0.92 -31.27 -4.92
N HIS A 763 1.77 -30.34 -4.47
CA HIS A 763 2.58 -29.51 -5.35
C HIS A 763 3.97 -30.14 -5.53
N VAL A 764 4.40 -30.31 -6.78
CA VAL A 764 5.69 -30.87 -7.18
C VAL A 764 6.40 -29.87 -8.08
N ARG A 765 7.60 -29.46 -7.68
CA ARG A 765 8.47 -28.61 -8.49
C ARG A 765 9.41 -29.50 -9.31
N HIS A 766 9.51 -29.22 -10.59
CA HIS A 766 10.45 -29.90 -11.48
C HIS A 766 11.48 -28.89 -11.95
N LEU A 767 12.72 -29.07 -11.49
CA LEU A 767 13.88 -28.34 -11.99
C LEU A 767 14.30 -29.00 -13.31
N CYS A 768 14.16 -28.25 -14.39
CA CYS A 768 14.56 -28.62 -15.74
C CYS A 768 15.86 -27.89 -16.03
N GLY A 769 16.94 -28.60 -16.38
CA GLY A 769 18.10 -27.89 -16.90
C GLY A 769 17.86 -27.43 -18.34
N MET A 770 18.69 -26.51 -18.82
CA MET A 770 18.56 -25.92 -20.14
C MET A 770 19.50 -26.59 -21.14
N THR A 771 19.08 -26.65 -22.40
CA THR A 771 19.94 -27.08 -23.51
C THR A 771 21.00 -26.03 -23.83
N THR A 772 22.07 -26.43 -24.52
CA THR A 772 23.13 -25.51 -25.00
C THR A 772 22.57 -24.37 -25.86
N GLU A 773 21.53 -24.66 -26.67
CA GLU A 773 20.83 -23.66 -27.46
C GLU A 773 20.10 -22.64 -26.56
N GLN A 774 19.34 -23.12 -25.57
CA GLN A 774 18.66 -22.25 -24.61
C GLN A 774 19.63 -21.38 -23.83
N VAL A 775 20.75 -21.93 -23.36
CA VAL A 775 21.78 -21.21 -22.60
C VAL A 775 22.39 -20.08 -23.44
N SER A 776 22.71 -20.37 -24.70
CA SER A 776 23.27 -19.40 -25.64
C SER A 776 22.29 -18.26 -25.92
N LEU A 777 21.02 -18.58 -26.18
CA LEU A 777 19.97 -17.57 -26.40
C LEU A 777 19.67 -16.76 -25.14
N TYR A 778 19.66 -17.39 -23.97
CA TYR A 778 19.42 -16.72 -22.70
C TYR A 778 20.51 -15.68 -22.42
N ARG A 779 21.78 -16.05 -22.61
CA ARG A 779 22.93 -15.13 -22.47
C ARG A 779 22.84 -13.96 -23.46
N ALA A 780 22.54 -14.23 -24.72
CA ALA A 780 22.40 -13.16 -25.72
C ALA A 780 21.31 -12.14 -25.36
N VAL A 781 20.16 -12.59 -24.84
CA VAL A 781 19.09 -11.70 -24.37
C VAL A 781 19.51 -10.91 -23.13
N LEU A 782 20.27 -11.54 -22.23
CA LEU A 782 20.79 -10.90 -21.03
C LEU A 782 21.79 -9.79 -21.37
N ASP A 783 22.74 -10.07 -22.26
CA ASP A 783 23.76 -9.11 -22.68
C ASP A 783 23.10 -7.92 -23.40
N GLU A 784 22.14 -8.17 -24.30
CA GLU A 784 21.34 -7.11 -24.96
C GLU A 784 20.61 -6.22 -23.95
N LEU A 785 20.06 -6.81 -22.88
CA LEU A 785 19.39 -6.06 -21.81
C LEU A 785 20.37 -5.19 -21.04
N LEU A 786 21.52 -5.74 -20.63
CA LEU A 786 22.52 -5.03 -19.82
C LEU A 786 23.16 -3.87 -20.60
N GLU A 787 23.47 -4.07 -21.88
CA GLU A 787 23.98 -3.01 -22.76
C GLU A 787 22.97 -1.85 -22.86
N ARG A 788 21.70 -2.16 -23.10
CA ARG A 788 20.65 -1.13 -23.22
C ARG A 788 20.30 -0.44 -21.90
N LEU A 789 20.51 -1.12 -20.77
CA LEU A 789 20.34 -0.51 -19.44
C LEU A 789 21.49 0.43 -19.06
N ALA A 790 22.65 0.32 -19.72
CA ALA A 790 23.75 1.26 -19.55
C ALA A 790 23.50 2.60 -20.28
N GLU A 791 22.55 2.67 -21.21
CA GLU A 791 22.17 3.91 -21.90
C GLU A 791 21.29 4.83 -21.00
N PRO A 792 21.55 6.14 -20.93
CA PRO A 792 20.78 7.05 -20.08
C PRO A 792 19.35 7.31 -20.59
N GLY A 793 18.32 6.90 -19.82
CA GLY A 793 16.90 7.21 -20.08
C GLY A 793 15.87 6.41 -19.28
N GLU A 794 15.24 7.03 -18.27
CA GLU A 794 14.37 6.36 -17.27
C GLU A 794 13.03 5.84 -17.83
N THR A 795 12.37 6.57 -18.74
CA THR A 795 11.06 6.18 -19.29
C THR A 795 11.12 4.93 -20.19
N ARG A 796 12.30 4.59 -20.75
CA ARG A 796 12.50 3.35 -21.54
C ARG A 796 12.80 2.13 -20.68
N ARG A 797 13.32 2.32 -19.47
CA ARG A 797 13.78 1.22 -18.60
C ARG A 797 12.67 0.20 -18.32
N LYS A 798 11.48 0.65 -17.91
CA LYS A 798 10.36 -0.26 -17.60
C LYS A 798 9.95 -1.13 -18.79
N GLY A 799 9.79 -0.51 -19.97
CA GLY A 799 9.42 -1.23 -21.19
C GLY A 799 10.51 -2.20 -21.66
N LEU A 800 11.78 -1.80 -21.54
CA LEU A 800 12.93 -2.63 -21.88
C LEU A 800 13.03 -3.86 -20.97
N VAL A 801 12.91 -3.68 -19.65
CA VAL A 801 12.94 -4.77 -18.66
C VAL A 801 11.80 -5.76 -18.92
N LEU A 802 10.57 -5.29 -19.08
CA LEU A 802 9.42 -6.18 -19.35
C LEU A 802 9.58 -6.95 -20.66
N ALA A 803 10.11 -6.30 -21.71
CA ALA A 803 10.37 -6.95 -22.99
C ALA A 803 11.46 -8.03 -22.88
N ALA A 804 12.56 -7.75 -22.18
CA ALA A 804 13.63 -8.71 -21.97
C ALA A 804 13.18 -9.88 -21.10
N MET A 805 12.43 -9.63 -20.03
CA MET A 805 11.88 -10.71 -19.19
C MET A 805 10.93 -11.61 -19.97
N THR A 806 10.12 -11.04 -20.87
CA THR A 806 9.28 -11.83 -21.79
C THR A 806 10.15 -12.72 -22.70
N LYS A 807 11.23 -12.19 -23.26
CA LYS A 807 12.19 -12.96 -24.09
C LYS A 807 12.86 -14.08 -23.29
N LEU A 808 13.34 -13.80 -22.08
CA LEU A 808 13.98 -14.80 -21.22
C LEU A 808 13.00 -15.93 -20.86
N LYS A 809 11.74 -15.60 -20.51
CA LYS A 809 10.67 -16.59 -20.33
C LYS A 809 10.44 -17.44 -21.58
N GLN A 810 10.44 -16.83 -22.77
CA GLN A 810 10.29 -17.57 -24.02
C GLN A 810 11.43 -18.57 -24.22
N VAL A 811 12.68 -18.19 -23.93
CA VAL A 811 13.84 -19.09 -24.00
C VAL A 811 13.71 -20.26 -23.03
N CYS A 812 13.32 -20.01 -21.78
CA CYS A 812 13.10 -21.06 -20.78
C CYS A 812 12.01 -22.05 -21.21
N VAL A 813 10.96 -21.60 -21.91
CA VAL A 813 9.93 -22.49 -22.44
C VAL A 813 10.42 -23.26 -23.66
N HIS A 814 10.82 -22.56 -24.72
CA HIS A 814 11.32 -23.18 -25.95
C HIS A 814 11.98 -22.16 -26.89
N PRO A 815 13.17 -22.44 -27.49
CA PRO A 815 13.85 -21.55 -28.44
C PRO A 815 12.98 -21.00 -29.57
N ALA A 816 12.12 -21.85 -30.17
CA ALA A 816 11.20 -21.48 -31.25
C ALA A 816 10.26 -20.30 -30.91
N LEU A 817 9.94 -20.08 -29.63
CA LEU A 817 9.12 -18.93 -29.21
C LEU A 817 9.85 -17.60 -29.38
N LEU A 818 11.13 -17.57 -29.03
CA LEU A 818 11.97 -16.38 -29.18
C LEU A 818 12.31 -16.15 -30.66
N LEU A 819 12.76 -17.21 -31.34
CA LEU A 819 13.17 -17.16 -32.75
C LEU A 819 11.99 -16.92 -33.70
N LYS A 820 10.76 -17.16 -33.24
CA LYS A 820 9.53 -17.00 -34.01
C LYS A 820 9.54 -17.83 -35.29
N ASP A 821 10.18 -18.99 -35.27
CA ASP A 821 10.17 -19.95 -36.36
C ASP A 821 9.10 -21.06 -36.13
N ALA A 822 9.07 -22.05 -37.02
CA ALA A 822 8.22 -23.24 -36.91
C ALA A 822 9.08 -24.50 -36.74
N SER A 823 10.23 -24.35 -36.08
CA SER A 823 11.20 -25.42 -35.90
C SER A 823 10.65 -26.54 -35.00
N PRO A 824 11.13 -27.79 -35.15
CA PRO A 824 10.69 -28.92 -34.33
C PRO A 824 10.91 -28.67 -32.83
N LEU A 825 9.98 -29.18 -32.01
CA LEU A 825 10.02 -29.11 -30.55
C LEU A 825 10.97 -30.12 -29.85
N PRO A 826 11.14 -31.37 -30.33
CA PRO A 826 11.94 -32.36 -29.62
C PRO A 826 13.41 -31.96 -29.39
N GLY A 827 13.94 -32.27 -28.20
CA GLY A 827 15.39 -32.20 -27.90
C GLY A 827 15.98 -30.80 -27.82
N ARG A 828 15.14 -29.76 -27.78
CA ARG A 828 15.57 -28.34 -27.77
C ARG A 828 15.15 -27.57 -26.53
N SER A 829 14.37 -28.21 -25.65
CA SER A 829 13.96 -27.63 -24.37
C SER A 829 13.83 -28.67 -23.28
N GLY A 830 14.60 -28.53 -22.20
CA GLY A 830 14.52 -29.43 -21.06
C GLY A 830 13.17 -29.39 -20.34
N LYS A 831 12.37 -28.33 -20.52
CA LYS A 831 10.98 -28.31 -20.02
C LYS A 831 10.06 -29.22 -20.82
N ILE A 832 10.28 -29.33 -22.14
CA ILE A 832 9.45 -30.18 -22.99
C ILE A 832 9.80 -31.64 -22.79
N ASP A 833 11.10 -31.95 -22.63
CA ASP A 833 11.53 -33.30 -22.27
C ASP A 833 10.89 -33.73 -20.93
N ARG A 834 10.91 -32.85 -19.92
CA ARG A 834 10.28 -33.13 -18.62
C ARG A 834 8.74 -33.20 -18.69
N LEU A 835 8.12 -32.35 -19.51
CA LEU A 835 6.67 -32.39 -19.73
C LEU A 835 6.26 -33.73 -20.36
N GLU A 836 7.00 -34.19 -21.36
CA GLU A 836 6.76 -35.49 -22.00
C GLU A 836 6.86 -36.63 -20.99
N GLU A 837 7.86 -36.65 -20.13
CA GLU A 837 7.99 -37.67 -19.07
C GLU A 837 6.82 -37.67 -18.07
N ILE A 838 6.26 -36.49 -17.76
CA ILE A 838 5.12 -36.37 -16.84
C ILE A 838 3.85 -36.87 -17.54
N VAL A 839 3.65 -36.46 -18.79
CA VAL A 839 2.48 -36.86 -19.60
C VAL A 839 2.51 -38.37 -19.87
N ASP A 840 3.67 -38.93 -20.23
CA ASP A 840 3.84 -40.37 -20.48
C ASP A 840 3.45 -41.20 -19.26
N ARG A 841 3.96 -40.82 -18.08
CA ARG A 841 3.63 -41.48 -16.81
C ARG A 841 2.15 -41.38 -16.46
N ALA A 842 1.56 -40.19 -16.58
CA ALA A 842 0.15 -39.99 -16.26
C ALA A 842 -0.76 -40.78 -17.21
N LEU A 843 -0.52 -40.72 -18.52
CA LEU A 843 -1.29 -41.48 -19.50
C LEU A 843 -1.12 -42.99 -19.30
N GLY A 844 0.10 -43.45 -19.00
CA GLY A 844 0.39 -44.85 -18.66
C GLY A 844 -0.33 -45.35 -17.40
N ALA A 845 -0.58 -44.46 -16.44
CA ALA A 845 -1.39 -44.75 -15.25
C ALA A 845 -2.91 -44.68 -15.49
N GLY A 846 -3.36 -44.36 -16.71
CA GLY A 846 -4.78 -44.16 -17.00
C GLY A 846 -5.34 -42.84 -16.46
N GLU A 847 -4.49 -41.82 -16.35
CA GLU A 847 -4.79 -40.52 -15.75
C GLU A 847 -4.76 -39.40 -16.79
N SER A 848 -5.55 -38.36 -16.59
CA SER A 848 -5.67 -37.24 -17.53
C SER A 848 -4.94 -36.00 -17.04
N VAL A 849 -4.39 -35.24 -18.00
CA VAL A 849 -3.48 -34.11 -17.73
C VAL A 849 -4.07 -32.81 -18.25
N LEU A 850 -4.05 -31.76 -17.41
CA LEU A 850 -4.21 -30.38 -17.86
C LEU A 850 -2.84 -29.73 -18.02
N CYS A 851 -2.56 -29.16 -19.18
CA CYS A 851 -1.35 -28.40 -19.43
C CYS A 851 -1.69 -26.91 -19.56
N PHE A 852 -0.98 -26.05 -18.84
CA PHE A 852 -1.15 -24.60 -18.88
C PHE A 852 0.10 -23.91 -19.43
N THR A 853 -0.11 -22.96 -20.33
CA THR A 853 0.95 -22.07 -20.82
C THR A 853 0.45 -20.64 -21.02
N GLN A 854 1.28 -19.63 -20.75
CA GLN A 854 0.93 -18.23 -21.04
C GLN A 854 1.00 -17.90 -22.55
N PHE A 855 1.76 -18.66 -23.34
CA PHE A 855 2.05 -18.34 -24.74
C PHE A 855 1.11 -19.09 -25.70
N ALA A 856 0.07 -18.41 -26.19
CA ALA A 856 -0.91 -19.04 -27.09
C ALA A 856 -0.27 -19.60 -28.38
N ARG A 857 0.74 -18.91 -28.93
CA ARG A 857 1.51 -19.41 -30.08
C ARG A 857 2.21 -20.72 -29.78
N PHE A 858 2.79 -20.84 -28.57
CA PHE A 858 3.42 -22.07 -28.14
C PHE A 858 2.41 -23.20 -28.02
N GLY A 859 1.24 -22.92 -27.45
CA GLY A 859 0.19 -23.92 -27.31
C GLY A 859 -0.27 -24.49 -28.66
N GLY A 860 -0.28 -23.66 -29.71
CA GLY A 860 -0.54 -24.10 -31.08
C GLY A 860 0.52 -25.05 -31.66
N MET A 861 1.76 -24.99 -31.19
CA MET A 861 2.84 -25.91 -31.57
C MET A 861 2.85 -27.17 -30.69
N LEU A 862 2.60 -26.99 -29.39
CA LEU A 862 2.64 -28.05 -28.39
C LEU A 862 1.49 -29.05 -28.53
N ALA A 863 0.28 -28.59 -28.83
CA ALA A 863 -0.88 -29.46 -28.99
C ALA A 863 -0.69 -30.54 -30.08
N PRO A 864 -0.32 -30.19 -31.34
CA PRO A 864 -0.08 -31.21 -32.37
C PRO A 864 1.12 -32.09 -32.06
N HIS A 865 2.17 -31.54 -31.41
CA HIS A 865 3.33 -32.31 -30.97
C HIS A 865 2.96 -33.40 -29.95
N LEU A 866 2.27 -33.05 -28.87
CA LEU A 866 1.82 -34.01 -27.86
C LEU A 866 0.82 -35.03 -28.45
N ALA A 867 -0.04 -34.59 -29.36
CA ALA A 867 -0.97 -35.48 -30.05
C ALA A 867 -0.23 -36.53 -30.89
N ALA A 868 0.78 -36.12 -31.65
CA ALA A 868 1.60 -37.02 -32.45
C ALA A 868 2.47 -37.94 -31.59
N ARG A 869 3.07 -37.41 -30.51
CA ARG A 869 3.96 -38.15 -29.61
C ARG A 869 3.27 -39.28 -28.85
N PHE A 870 2.06 -39.01 -28.33
CA PHE A 870 1.34 -39.93 -27.45
C PHE A 870 0.14 -40.62 -28.10
N GLY A 871 -0.20 -40.26 -29.35
CA GLY A 871 -1.34 -40.85 -30.05
C GLY A 871 -2.69 -40.52 -29.38
N VAL A 872 -2.77 -39.41 -28.64
CA VAL A 872 -3.98 -38.97 -27.94
C VAL A 872 -4.51 -37.67 -28.53
N ARG A 873 -5.80 -37.39 -28.32
CA ARG A 873 -6.38 -36.10 -28.68
C ARG A 873 -5.93 -35.04 -27.68
N VAL A 874 -5.43 -33.91 -28.19
CA VAL A 874 -4.99 -32.77 -27.38
C VAL A 874 -5.76 -31.51 -27.77
N PRO A 875 -6.99 -31.29 -27.27
CA PRO A 875 -7.70 -30.03 -27.48
C PRO A 875 -6.90 -28.86 -26.90
N PHE A 876 -6.97 -27.70 -27.56
CA PHE A 876 -6.32 -26.48 -27.11
C PHE A 876 -7.33 -25.33 -26.95
N LEU A 877 -7.53 -24.88 -25.71
CA LEU A 877 -8.43 -23.79 -25.36
C LEU A 877 -7.62 -22.49 -25.15
N HIS A 878 -7.89 -21.48 -25.99
CA HIS A 878 -7.25 -20.17 -25.90
C HIS A 878 -8.27 -19.02 -26.04
N GLY A 879 -7.81 -17.78 -25.89
CA GLY A 879 -8.70 -16.60 -25.87
C GLY A 879 -9.46 -16.34 -27.17
N GLY A 880 -9.01 -16.92 -28.29
CA GLY A 880 -9.66 -16.81 -29.61
C GLY A 880 -10.64 -17.93 -29.91
N THR A 881 -10.78 -18.95 -29.04
CA THR A 881 -11.70 -20.06 -29.26
C THR A 881 -13.15 -19.60 -29.12
N PRO A 882 -14.02 -19.77 -30.14
CA PRO A 882 -15.44 -19.41 -30.06
C PRO A 882 -16.17 -20.13 -28.93
N ARG A 883 -17.24 -19.52 -28.41
CA ARG A 883 -17.98 -20.04 -27.24
C ARG A 883 -18.51 -21.46 -27.43
N GLY A 884 -19.19 -21.72 -28.55
CA GLY A 884 -19.74 -23.06 -28.83
C GLY A 884 -18.64 -24.13 -28.85
N ALA A 885 -17.52 -23.85 -29.53
CA ALA A 885 -16.37 -24.76 -29.57
C ALA A 885 -15.72 -24.97 -28.19
N ARG A 886 -15.66 -23.93 -27.35
CA ARG A 886 -15.15 -24.02 -25.98
C ARG A 886 -15.97 -25.01 -25.14
N ASP A 887 -17.28 -24.85 -25.16
CA ASP A 887 -18.19 -25.71 -24.39
C ASP A 887 -18.08 -27.17 -24.88
N THR A 888 -18.03 -27.40 -26.21
CA THR A 888 -17.80 -28.73 -26.78
C THR A 888 -16.49 -29.36 -26.31
N MET A 889 -15.36 -28.62 -26.33
CA MET A 889 -14.06 -29.16 -25.89
C MET A 889 -14.06 -29.59 -24.42
N VAL A 890 -14.67 -28.78 -23.54
CA VAL A 890 -14.77 -29.08 -22.11
C VAL A 890 -15.63 -30.31 -21.87
N ASP A 891 -16.80 -30.36 -22.52
CA ASP A 891 -17.74 -31.46 -22.40
C ASP A 891 -17.15 -32.79 -22.91
N GLU A 892 -16.46 -32.76 -24.05
CA GLU A 892 -15.80 -33.94 -24.62
C GLU A 892 -14.67 -34.46 -23.72
N PHE A 893 -13.86 -33.56 -23.14
CA PHE A 893 -12.79 -33.94 -22.22
C PHE A 893 -13.35 -34.56 -20.93
N GLN A 894 -14.39 -33.95 -20.36
CA GLN A 894 -15.01 -34.42 -19.12
C GLN A 894 -15.76 -35.76 -19.26
N ARG A 895 -16.29 -36.06 -20.46
CA ARG A 895 -16.99 -37.32 -20.77
C ARG A 895 -16.08 -38.41 -21.36
N ALA A 896 -14.82 -38.09 -21.67
CA ALA A 896 -13.90 -39.02 -22.28
C ALA A 896 -13.65 -40.24 -21.37
N ARG A 897 -13.80 -41.45 -21.91
CA ARG A 897 -13.49 -42.70 -21.18
C ARG A 897 -12.01 -43.06 -21.20
N ARG A 898 -11.24 -42.50 -22.14
CA ARG A 898 -9.79 -42.70 -22.26
C ARG A 898 -9.07 -41.49 -21.69
N PRO A 899 -7.90 -41.68 -21.05
CA PRO A 899 -7.08 -40.59 -20.57
C PRO A 899 -6.64 -39.70 -21.74
N GLY A 900 -6.56 -38.40 -21.49
CA GLY A 900 -6.20 -37.41 -22.50
C GLY A 900 -5.46 -36.23 -21.92
N VAL A 901 -4.96 -35.38 -22.81
CA VAL A 901 -4.27 -34.14 -22.44
C VAL A 901 -5.12 -32.97 -22.89
N PHE A 902 -5.44 -32.03 -22.00
CA PHE A 902 -6.13 -30.79 -22.37
C PHE A 902 -5.18 -29.62 -22.18
N LEU A 903 -4.85 -28.92 -23.26
CA LEU A 903 -4.01 -27.73 -23.23
C LEU A 903 -4.88 -26.47 -23.07
N LEU A 904 -4.50 -25.59 -22.15
CA LEU A 904 -5.19 -24.33 -21.90
C LEU A 904 -4.20 -23.17 -21.85
N SER A 905 -4.57 -22.03 -22.43
CA SER A 905 -3.82 -20.81 -22.14
C SER A 905 -4.19 -20.28 -20.74
N LEU A 906 -3.22 -19.81 -19.95
CA LEU A 906 -3.44 -19.38 -18.56
C LEU A 906 -4.57 -18.34 -18.43
N LYS A 907 -4.65 -17.36 -19.35
CA LYS A 907 -5.72 -16.35 -19.35
C LYS A 907 -7.09 -16.90 -19.74
N ALA A 908 -7.16 -17.89 -20.64
CA ALA A 908 -8.42 -18.45 -21.09
C ALA A 908 -8.94 -19.56 -20.16
N GLY A 909 -8.02 -20.30 -19.52
CA GLY A 909 -8.30 -21.32 -18.50
C GLY A 909 -8.45 -20.76 -17.08
N GLY A 910 -8.05 -19.51 -16.83
CA GLY A 910 -8.12 -18.84 -15.54
C GLY A 910 -9.52 -18.45 -15.06
N THR A 911 -10.61 -18.69 -15.81
CA THR A 911 -11.98 -18.24 -15.42
C THR A 911 -13.05 -19.35 -15.46
N GLY A 912 -13.71 -19.61 -14.32
CA GLY A 912 -14.87 -20.50 -14.08
C GLY A 912 -14.91 -21.99 -14.50
N LEU A 913 -14.00 -22.53 -15.32
CA LEU A 913 -14.14 -23.89 -15.86
C LEU A 913 -14.06 -25.01 -14.79
N ASN A 914 -14.92 -26.04 -14.90
CA ASN A 914 -14.84 -27.25 -14.08
C ASN A 914 -14.18 -28.38 -14.90
N LEU A 915 -13.00 -28.88 -14.48
CA LEU A 915 -12.17 -29.84 -15.22
C LEU A 915 -11.73 -31.03 -14.34
N THR A 916 -12.64 -31.54 -13.52
CA THR A 916 -12.42 -32.64 -12.55
C THR A 916 -11.99 -33.98 -13.13
N ALA A 917 -12.13 -34.23 -14.45
CA ALA A 917 -11.65 -35.47 -15.08
C ALA A 917 -10.13 -35.59 -15.09
N ALA A 918 -9.40 -34.48 -14.96
CA ALA A 918 -7.95 -34.48 -14.81
C ALA A 918 -7.54 -34.46 -13.34
N ASN A 919 -6.50 -35.21 -13.02
CA ASN A 919 -5.86 -35.22 -11.70
C ASN A 919 -4.38 -34.83 -11.76
N HIS A 920 -3.82 -34.62 -12.95
CA HIS A 920 -2.54 -33.96 -13.14
C HIS A 920 -2.73 -32.56 -13.73
N VAL A 921 -2.05 -31.57 -13.15
CA VAL A 921 -1.99 -30.21 -13.68
C VAL A 921 -0.53 -29.83 -13.88
N VAL A 922 -0.14 -29.49 -15.10
CA VAL A 922 1.23 -29.07 -15.44
C VAL A 922 1.24 -27.60 -15.85
N HIS A 923 1.97 -26.78 -15.10
CA HIS A 923 2.31 -25.41 -15.46
C HIS A 923 3.65 -25.43 -16.20
N VAL A 924 3.59 -25.25 -17.53
CA VAL A 924 4.76 -25.31 -18.41
C VAL A 924 5.66 -24.07 -18.20
N ASP A 925 5.06 -22.92 -17.90
CA ASP A 925 5.77 -21.69 -17.58
C ASP A 925 5.32 -21.11 -16.25
N ARG A 926 6.27 -20.46 -15.54
CA ARG A 926 6.01 -19.88 -14.22
C ARG A 926 5.30 -18.54 -14.37
N TRP A 927 4.11 -18.45 -13.79
CA TRP A 927 3.37 -17.19 -13.70
C TRP A 927 3.72 -16.50 -12.37
N TRP A 928 4.05 -15.21 -12.42
CA TRP A 928 4.58 -14.52 -11.25
C TRP A 928 3.50 -14.05 -10.26
N ASN A 929 2.22 -14.11 -10.63
CA ASN A 929 1.11 -13.92 -9.68
C ASN A 929 0.63 -15.29 -9.15
N PRO A 930 0.94 -15.65 -7.89
CA PRO A 930 0.56 -16.94 -7.31
C PRO A 930 -0.94 -17.23 -7.36
N ALA A 931 -1.78 -16.19 -7.25
CA ALA A 931 -3.23 -16.33 -7.25
C ALA A 931 -3.76 -16.84 -8.60
N THR A 932 -3.19 -16.37 -9.72
CA THR A 932 -3.59 -16.83 -11.06
C THR A 932 -3.22 -18.30 -11.29
N GLU A 933 -2.03 -18.71 -10.85
CA GLU A 933 -1.59 -20.11 -11.00
C GLU A 933 -2.40 -21.04 -10.10
N ALA A 934 -2.65 -20.64 -8.84
CA ALA A 934 -3.55 -21.35 -7.93
C ALA A 934 -4.96 -21.49 -8.52
N GLN A 935 -5.49 -20.42 -9.12
CA GLN A 935 -6.78 -20.40 -9.80
C GLN A 935 -6.84 -21.35 -11.00
N ALA A 936 -5.73 -21.52 -11.74
CA ALA A 936 -5.64 -22.49 -12.83
C ALA A 936 -5.52 -23.94 -12.33
N SER A 937 -4.73 -24.21 -11.29
CA SER A 937 -4.65 -25.53 -10.65
C SER A 937 -5.97 -25.97 -10.03
N ASP A 938 -6.70 -25.04 -9.42
CA ASP A 938 -7.99 -25.26 -8.80
C ASP A 938 -9.14 -25.48 -9.81
N ARG A 939 -8.83 -25.78 -11.07
CA ARG A 939 -9.79 -26.28 -12.07
C ARG A 939 -9.91 -27.80 -12.05
N ALA A 940 -8.81 -28.48 -11.78
CA ALA A 940 -8.78 -29.91 -11.48
C ALA A 940 -9.12 -30.18 -10.00
N PHE A 941 -8.72 -29.29 -9.08
CA PHE A 941 -8.98 -29.39 -7.65
C PHE A 941 -10.28 -28.67 -7.23
N ARG A 942 -11.41 -29.25 -7.66
CA ARG A 942 -12.78 -28.79 -7.36
C ARG A 942 -13.64 -29.91 -6.80
N ILE A 943 -14.77 -29.55 -6.19
CA ILE A 943 -15.81 -30.48 -5.78
C ILE A 943 -16.24 -31.34 -6.98
N GLY A 944 -16.26 -32.67 -6.78
CA GLY A 944 -16.44 -33.66 -7.84
C GLY A 944 -15.15 -34.38 -8.26
N GLN A 945 -14.00 -33.86 -7.83
CA GLN A 945 -12.73 -34.59 -7.90
C GLN A 945 -12.75 -35.77 -6.93
N ARG A 946 -12.38 -36.96 -7.42
CA ARG A 946 -12.34 -38.22 -6.64
C ARG A 946 -10.93 -38.76 -6.45
N ARG A 947 -9.93 -38.17 -7.11
CA ARG A 947 -8.53 -38.58 -7.07
C ARG A 947 -7.67 -37.46 -6.50
N ASP A 948 -6.55 -37.82 -5.88
CA ASP A 948 -5.54 -36.86 -5.47
C ASP A 948 -5.03 -36.06 -6.67
N VAL A 949 -4.89 -34.75 -6.50
CA VAL A 949 -4.47 -33.84 -7.57
C VAL A 949 -2.99 -33.50 -7.42
N GLN A 950 -2.21 -33.79 -8.47
CA GLN A 950 -0.80 -33.44 -8.57
C GLN A 950 -0.63 -32.18 -9.41
N VAL A 951 -0.05 -31.14 -8.81
CA VAL A 951 0.28 -29.89 -9.50
C VAL A 951 1.79 -29.86 -9.75
N HIS A 952 2.17 -29.94 -11.01
CA HIS A 952 3.55 -29.93 -11.51
C HIS A 952 3.90 -28.52 -12.00
N THR A 953 4.91 -27.90 -11.40
CA THR A 953 5.45 -26.60 -11.87
C THR A 953 6.83 -26.82 -12.48
N LEU A 954 7.01 -26.50 -13.76
CA LEU A 954 8.27 -26.65 -14.47
C LEU A 954 9.10 -25.35 -14.38
N LEU A 955 10.34 -25.45 -13.88
CA LEU A 955 11.23 -24.32 -13.64
C LEU A 955 12.61 -24.59 -14.27
N CYS A 956 13.15 -23.64 -15.02
CA CYS A 956 14.53 -23.76 -15.51
C CYS A 956 15.56 -23.50 -14.39
N LEU A 957 16.45 -24.46 -14.16
CA LEU A 957 17.52 -24.39 -13.16
C LEU A 957 18.50 -23.24 -13.47
N GLY A 958 18.91 -22.51 -12.43
CA GLY A 958 19.89 -21.43 -12.54
C GLY A 958 19.40 -20.19 -13.28
N THR A 959 18.10 -20.09 -13.56
CA THR A 959 17.50 -18.96 -14.31
C THR A 959 16.69 -18.02 -13.41
N LEU A 960 16.14 -16.96 -14.02
CA LEU A 960 15.18 -16.07 -13.36
C LEU A 960 13.97 -16.82 -12.80
N GLU A 961 13.53 -17.92 -13.41
CA GLU A 961 12.34 -18.66 -12.95
C GLU A 961 12.56 -19.30 -11.59
N GLU A 962 13.74 -19.87 -11.36
CA GLU A 962 14.10 -20.50 -10.09
C GLU A 962 14.27 -19.44 -8.98
N ARG A 963 14.94 -18.32 -9.29
CA ARG A 963 15.15 -17.23 -8.33
C ARG A 963 13.81 -16.59 -7.93
N ILE A 964 12.91 -16.36 -8.89
CA ILE A 964 11.56 -15.87 -8.60
C ILE A 964 10.75 -16.91 -7.81
N ASP A 965 10.87 -18.20 -8.13
CA ASP A 965 10.20 -19.25 -7.36
C ASP A 965 10.67 -19.30 -5.90
N ARG A 966 11.98 -19.13 -5.66
CA ARG A 966 12.54 -19.01 -4.30
C ARG A 966 11.98 -17.79 -3.57
N LEU A 967 11.98 -16.61 -4.23
CA LEU A 967 11.37 -15.40 -3.66
C LEU A 967 9.88 -15.57 -3.32
N LEU A 968 9.13 -16.34 -4.12
CA LEU A 968 7.72 -16.66 -3.87
C LEU A 968 7.54 -17.70 -2.75
N ALA A 969 8.53 -18.58 -2.53
CA ALA A 969 8.49 -19.62 -1.52
C ALA A 969 8.89 -19.11 -0.13
N ASP A 970 9.79 -18.13 -0.07
CA ASP A 970 10.22 -17.47 1.15
C ASP A 970 9.07 -16.60 1.68
N LYS A 971 8.25 -17.17 2.59
CA LYS A 971 7.09 -16.52 3.23
C LYS A 971 7.48 -15.38 4.19
N GLY A 972 8.16 -14.36 3.67
CA GLY A 972 8.36 -13.09 4.37
C GLY A 972 7.21 -12.12 4.09
N VAL A 973 6.87 -11.30 5.09
CA VAL A 973 5.90 -10.18 4.96
C VAL A 973 6.24 -9.26 3.77
N LEU A 974 7.53 -9.19 3.41
CA LEU A 974 8.03 -8.44 2.25
C LEU A 974 7.66 -9.08 0.90
N ALA A 975 7.70 -10.42 0.78
CA ALA A 975 7.49 -11.13 -0.48
C ALA A 975 6.03 -11.03 -0.96
N GLU A 976 5.06 -11.15 -0.05
CA GLU A 976 3.63 -10.97 -0.36
C GLU A 976 3.32 -9.53 -0.82
N ARG A 977 3.96 -8.52 -0.22
CA ARG A 977 3.74 -7.11 -0.56
C ARG A 977 4.45 -6.66 -1.84
N VAL A 978 5.62 -7.21 -2.14
CA VAL A 978 6.40 -6.85 -3.34
C VAL A 978 5.86 -7.54 -4.60
N VAL A 979 5.46 -8.81 -4.52
CA VAL A 979 5.18 -9.64 -5.71
C VAL A 979 3.71 -9.60 -6.16
N GLY A 980 2.76 -9.16 -5.33
CA GLY A 980 1.32 -9.12 -5.67
C GLY A 980 0.99 -8.36 -6.97
N SER A 981 1.79 -7.35 -7.33
CA SER A 981 1.57 -6.46 -8.49
C SER A 981 1.91 -7.06 -9.88
N GLY A 982 1.95 -8.39 -10.02
CA GLY A 982 2.32 -9.06 -11.25
C GLY A 982 3.78 -8.78 -11.63
N GLU A 983 4.04 -8.40 -12.87
CA GLU A 983 5.40 -8.17 -13.38
C GLU A 983 6.01 -6.81 -12.99
N GLY A 984 5.23 -5.93 -12.33
CA GLY A 984 5.59 -4.51 -12.14
C GLY A 984 6.75 -4.26 -11.17
N TRP A 985 6.88 -5.07 -10.12
CA TRP A 985 7.93 -4.91 -9.11
C TRP A 985 9.34 -5.12 -9.67
N LEU A 986 9.47 -5.97 -10.70
CA LEU A 986 10.72 -6.20 -11.42
C LEU A 986 11.26 -4.93 -12.07
N THR A 987 10.36 -4.01 -12.44
CA THR A 987 10.74 -2.72 -13.04
C THR A 987 11.21 -1.68 -12.00
N ALA A 988 11.00 -1.95 -10.72
CA ALA A 988 11.44 -1.11 -9.61
C ALA A 988 12.82 -1.52 -9.06
N LEU A 989 13.34 -2.69 -9.45
CA LEU A 989 14.67 -3.16 -9.06
C LEU A 989 15.78 -2.28 -9.65
N SER A 990 16.81 -2.04 -8.85
CA SER A 990 18.06 -1.44 -9.30
C SER A 990 18.74 -2.30 -10.37
N THR A 991 19.71 -1.74 -11.10
CA THR A 991 20.37 -2.48 -12.20
C THR A 991 21.19 -3.65 -11.67
N SER A 992 21.79 -3.52 -10.49
CA SER A 992 22.49 -4.60 -9.79
C SER A 992 21.54 -5.70 -9.35
N GLU A 993 20.43 -5.36 -8.67
CA GLU A 993 19.44 -6.35 -8.24
C GLU A 993 18.81 -7.07 -9.43
N LEU A 994 18.52 -6.35 -10.51
CA LEU A 994 18.00 -6.95 -11.73
C LEU A 994 19.03 -7.91 -12.33
N ARG A 995 20.31 -7.51 -12.44
CA ARG A 995 21.40 -8.36 -12.94
C ARG A 995 21.49 -9.64 -12.11
N ASP A 996 21.48 -9.52 -10.80
CA ASP A 996 21.52 -10.67 -9.90
C ASP A 996 20.29 -11.55 -10.11
N LEU A 997 19.09 -10.98 -10.27
CA LEU A 997 17.88 -11.75 -10.52
C LEU A 997 17.89 -12.52 -11.84
N VAL A 998 18.46 -11.96 -12.91
CA VAL A 998 18.43 -12.59 -14.24
C VAL A 998 19.68 -13.39 -14.58
N ALA A 999 20.75 -13.28 -13.79
CA ALA A 999 22.03 -13.94 -14.01
C ALA A 999 21.87 -15.46 -14.09
N LEU A 1000 22.53 -16.04 -15.10
CA LEU A 1000 22.54 -17.48 -15.30
C LEU A 1000 23.55 -18.15 -14.37
N ALA A 1001 23.10 -19.10 -13.56
CA ALA A 1001 23.97 -19.88 -12.69
C ALA A 1001 24.74 -20.96 -13.49
N PRO A 1002 25.98 -21.33 -13.11
CA PRO A 1002 26.77 -22.36 -13.79
C PRO A 1002 26.07 -23.71 -13.94
N GLU A 1003 25.19 -24.05 -13.00
CA GLU A 1003 24.48 -25.33 -12.91
C GLU A 1003 23.31 -25.44 -13.90
N ALA A 1004 23.05 -24.40 -14.71
CA ALA A 1004 21.92 -24.36 -15.62
C ALA A 1004 22.05 -25.26 -16.87
N ILE A 1005 23.24 -25.75 -17.19
CA ILE A 1005 23.54 -26.56 -18.38
C ILE A 1005 23.36 -28.04 -18.04
N VAL A 1006 22.56 -28.76 -18.85
CA VAL A 1006 22.57 -30.23 -18.87
C VAL A 1006 23.46 -30.66 -20.02
N ASP A 1007 24.54 -31.39 -19.71
CA ASP A 1007 25.33 -32.12 -20.72
C ASP A 1007 24.56 -33.34 -21.26
#